data_AF-A0A6V7NHY1-F1
#
_entry.id   AF-A0A6V7NHY1-F1
#
_cell.length_a   1.000
_cell.length_b   1.000
_cell.length_c   1.000
_cell.angle_alpha   90.00
_cell.angle_beta   90.00
_cell.angle_gamma   90.00
#
_symmetry.space_group_name_H-M   'P 1'
#
loop_
_entity.id
_entity.type
_entity.pdbx_description
1 polymer ?
#
loop_
_entity_poly.entity_id
_entity_poly.type
_entity_poly.pdbx_seq_one_letter_code
_entity_poly.pdbx_strand_id
1 'polypeptide(L)'
;MSKTLMQIVKSTLKANPNNSVIGFKDNSSAIKGYQVNQLRPAFPGSTCPLDMIIRELDILFTAETHNFPCAVAPYPGAETGAGGRIRDTHATGRGSFVVAATAGYCVGNLRIEGSFAPWEDTSFLYPSNLAPPLQILVDASDGASDYGNKFGEPLIQGFTRTFGMRLPSGERREWLKPIMFSGGIGQIDHAHISKGEPDIGMLVVKIGGPAYRIGMGGGAASSMVSGQNDAELDFNAVQRGDAEMAQKLYRVGAEIDIRSIVVGDHTMSVLEIWGAEYQEQDALLVKPESRDLLQLICERERVSMAVIGTISGSGKIVLIDSSAIEESKSNGLPPPPPVEDLELEKVLGDMPQKCFEFSRIPQLREPLDIAPGTTLMDSLKRVLKLPSVCSKRFLTTKVDRCVTGLVAQQQTVGPLQLPLSDVAVIAQTYTDLTGGACAIGEQPIKGLLNSKAMARMAVGEALTNLVWAKVTSLADVKASGNWMYAAKLDGEGADMYDAAIALSESMIQLGIAIDGGKDSLSMAAHADGEVVKAPGNLVISAYVTCPDITLTVTPDLKLANDGVLLHIDLAKGKRRLGGSALAQAFDQVGDDCPDLDDVLYLKSVFESVQELLSERLISAGHDISDGGLIVCALEMAFAGNCGLNLNLNSGGHSILHTLFAEELGLILEINKKDIDIVKKKLKAAGVSNEVIGEVSASPVIELVVDQDLRLKEETSYLRDLWEETSFQLESLQRLASCVKLEKEGLKHRQSPLWSLSFTPKFTNSKLIAASSKPKVAIIREEGSNGDREMSAAFYAAGFEPWDITMSDLLNGKISLDDFRGVAFVGGFSYADVLDSAKGWSASIRVGPGGDVGGSLGVGGDLSQPRFVHNESGRFECRFTSVTIGDSPAIMFKGMEGSTLGVWAAHGEGRAYFPDNDILDSVLKSNLAPVRYCDDESKITEVYPFNPNGSPLGIAALCSPDGRHLAMMPHPERCFMMWQYPWYPKEWNVDKKGPSPWLRMFQNAREWCS
;
A
#
# COMPACT_ATOMS: atom_id res chain seq x y z
N MET A 1 -29.77 18.87 -16.65
CA MET A 1 -29.04 19.49 -15.51
C MET A 1 -27.90 20.34 -16.06
N SER A 2 -27.42 21.37 -15.35
CA SER A 2 -26.54 22.42 -15.93
C SER A 2 -25.02 22.22 -15.75
N LYS A 3 -24.60 21.20 -14.97
CA LYS A 3 -23.17 20.89 -14.73
C LYS A 3 -22.85 19.44 -15.07
N THR A 4 -21.67 19.21 -15.64
CA THR A 4 -21.09 17.87 -15.84
C THR A 4 -20.56 17.29 -14.52
N LEU A 5 -20.37 15.97 -14.43
CA LEU A 5 -19.78 15.31 -13.26
C LEU A 5 -18.42 15.92 -12.89
N MET A 6 -17.55 16.10 -13.88
CA MET A 6 -16.23 16.73 -13.69
C MET A 6 -16.35 18.17 -13.16
N GLN A 7 -17.34 18.95 -13.60
CA GLN A 7 -17.57 20.30 -13.06
C GLN A 7 -18.06 20.29 -11.61
N ILE A 8 -18.83 19.28 -11.21
CA ILE A 8 -19.27 19.09 -9.82
C ILE A 8 -18.05 18.75 -8.95
N VAL A 9 -17.26 17.74 -9.35
CA VAL A 9 -16.04 17.32 -8.63
C VAL A 9 -15.04 18.49 -8.49
N LYS A 10 -14.71 19.17 -9.60
CA LYS A 10 -13.81 20.34 -9.60
C LYS A 10 -14.34 21.52 -8.77
N SER A 11 -15.64 21.55 -8.46
CA SER A 11 -16.18 22.64 -7.65
C SER A 11 -15.69 22.59 -6.20
N THR A 12 -15.32 21.41 -5.70
CA THR A 12 -14.69 21.25 -4.38
C THR A 12 -13.32 21.93 -4.32
N LEU A 13 -12.44 21.66 -5.29
CA LEU A 13 -11.13 22.32 -5.40
C LEU A 13 -11.26 23.83 -5.67
N LYS A 14 -12.27 24.24 -6.45
CA LYS A 14 -12.55 25.67 -6.65
C LYS A 14 -12.95 26.35 -5.33
N ALA A 15 -13.70 25.66 -4.46
CA ALA A 15 -14.08 26.18 -3.16
C ALA A 15 -12.92 26.17 -2.16
N ASN A 16 -12.04 25.17 -2.23
CA ASN A 16 -10.87 25.05 -1.36
C ASN A 16 -9.60 24.66 -2.12
N PRO A 17 -8.92 25.61 -2.79
CA PRO A 17 -7.67 25.34 -3.49
C PRO A 17 -6.50 25.12 -2.53
N ASN A 18 -6.51 25.83 -1.40
CA ASN A 18 -5.54 25.83 -0.30
C ASN A 18 -4.13 25.32 -0.66
N ASN A 19 -3.74 24.14 -0.18
CA ASN A 19 -2.40 23.57 -0.31
C ASN A 19 -2.21 22.68 -1.55
N SER A 20 -3.19 22.53 -2.45
CA SER A 20 -3.05 21.70 -3.65
C SER A 20 -2.16 22.40 -4.68
N VAL A 21 -1.01 21.79 -5.01
CA VAL A 21 -0.01 22.33 -5.95
C VAL A 21 -0.15 21.70 -7.35
N ILE A 22 -0.63 20.45 -7.41
CA ILE A 22 -1.01 19.75 -8.64
C ILE A 22 -2.42 19.20 -8.45
N GLY A 23 -3.36 19.63 -9.29
CA GLY A 23 -4.73 19.12 -9.29
C GLY A 23 -5.37 19.22 -10.67
N PHE A 24 -5.92 18.10 -11.16
CA PHE A 24 -6.55 17.94 -12.48
C PHE A 24 -5.74 18.41 -13.69
N LYS A 25 -4.40 18.40 -13.60
CA LYS A 25 -3.49 18.88 -14.64
C LYS A 25 -2.25 18.00 -14.85
N ASP A 26 -2.25 16.79 -14.30
CA ASP A 26 -1.18 15.80 -14.41
C ASP A 26 -1.75 14.39 -14.12
N ASN A 27 -0.93 13.34 -14.24
CA ASN A 27 -1.29 11.95 -13.95
C ASN A 27 -1.50 11.68 -12.44
N SER A 28 -1.03 12.60 -11.60
CA SER A 28 -1.23 12.57 -10.16
C SER A 28 -1.59 13.94 -9.61
N SER A 29 -1.92 13.99 -8.32
CA SER A 29 -2.14 15.21 -7.55
C SER A 29 -1.11 15.34 -6.46
N ALA A 30 -0.82 16.57 -6.05
CA ALA A 30 0.14 16.83 -5.00
C ALA A 30 -0.27 18.01 -4.15
N ILE A 31 0.06 17.93 -2.87
CA ILE A 31 -0.12 18.98 -1.87
C ILE A 31 1.23 19.48 -1.38
N LYS A 32 1.28 20.77 -1.06
CA LYS A 32 2.45 21.42 -0.52
C LYS A 32 2.94 20.72 0.75
N GLY A 33 4.20 20.31 0.77
CA GLY A 33 4.83 19.64 1.90
C GLY A 33 5.74 20.57 2.71
N TYR A 34 6.93 20.07 3.06
CA TYR A 34 7.85 20.71 4.00
C TYR A 34 9.25 20.84 3.43
N GLN A 35 9.99 21.79 3.98
CA GLN A 35 11.43 21.86 3.81
C GLN A 35 12.10 20.79 4.69
N VAL A 36 12.83 19.87 4.07
CA VAL A 36 13.39 18.68 4.71
C VAL A 36 14.83 18.43 4.27
N ASN A 37 15.55 17.61 5.04
CA ASN A 37 16.93 17.22 4.80
C ASN A 37 16.96 15.87 4.06
N GLN A 38 17.21 15.91 2.75
CA GLN A 38 17.24 14.70 1.93
C GLN A 38 18.67 14.30 1.58
N LEU A 39 18.97 13.01 1.75
CA LEU A 39 20.24 12.42 1.35
C LEU A 39 20.17 12.15 -0.17
N ARG A 40 21.05 12.78 -0.97
CA ARG A 40 21.07 12.64 -2.44
C ARG A 40 22.49 12.44 -2.98
N PRO A 41 22.66 11.77 -4.13
CA PRO A 41 23.93 11.72 -4.83
C PRO A 41 24.45 13.12 -5.15
N ALA A 42 25.71 13.40 -4.82
CA ALA A 42 26.35 14.68 -5.14
C ALA A 42 26.46 14.91 -6.65
N PHE A 43 26.67 13.83 -7.41
CA PHE A 43 26.82 13.85 -8.87
C PHE A 43 26.01 12.70 -9.52
N PRO A 44 24.71 12.92 -9.81
CA PRO A 44 23.86 11.91 -10.44
C PRO A 44 24.47 11.34 -11.74
N GLY A 45 24.33 10.03 -11.94
CA GLY A 45 24.92 9.33 -13.10
C GLY A 45 26.39 8.93 -12.93
N SER A 46 26.99 9.13 -11.76
CA SER A 46 28.37 8.76 -11.45
C SER A 46 28.53 8.18 -10.05
N THR A 47 29.68 7.56 -9.79
CA THR A 47 30.07 7.07 -8.46
C THR A 47 30.39 8.26 -7.54
N CYS A 48 29.57 8.48 -6.53
CA CYS A 48 29.71 9.67 -5.68
C CYS A 48 29.23 9.43 -4.23
N PRO A 49 29.71 10.26 -3.28
CA PRO A 49 29.14 10.30 -1.95
C PRO A 49 27.70 10.83 -2.00
N LEU A 50 26.92 10.46 -0.98
CA LEU A 50 25.61 11.05 -0.74
C LEU A 50 25.73 12.22 0.24
N ASP A 51 25.16 13.36 -0.15
CA ASP A 51 25.16 14.59 0.64
C ASP A 51 23.77 14.93 1.14
N MET A 52 23.72 15.56 2.32
CA MET A 52 22.49 16.09 2.88
C MET A 52 22.17 17.43 2.21
N ILE A 53 21.03 17.50 1.52
CA ILE A 53 20.58 18.70 0.80
C ILE A 53 19.19 19.08 1.29
N ILE A 54 18.99 20.38 1.52
CA ILE A 54 17.69 20.93 1.87
C ILE A 54 16.82 21.02 0.61
N ARG A 55 15.64 20.41 0.66
CA ARG A 55 14.63 20.46 -0.41
C ARG A 55 13.25 20.71 0.18
N GLU A 56 12.40 21.36 -0.60
CA GLU A 56 10.96 21.38 -0.32
C GLU A 56 10.38 20.15 -1.02
N LEU A 57 9.96 19.16 -0.25
CA LEU A 57 9.33 17.94 -0.76
C LEU A 57 7.84 18.05 -0.52
N ASP A 58 7.05 17.94 -1.58
CA ASP A 58 5.60 17.92 -1.58
C ASP A 58 5.09 16.47 -1.50
N ILE A 59 3.88 16.28 -0.96
CA ILE A 59 3.25 14.95 -0.85
C ILE A 59 2.35 14.74 -2.05
N LEU A 60 2.53 13.61 -2.74
CA LEU A 60 1.79 13.23 -3.94
C LEU A 60 0.84 12.08 -3.63
N PHE A 61 -0.33 12.06 -4.26
CA PHE A 61 -1.24 10.92 -4.22
C PHE A 61 -1.88 10.65 -5.58
N THR A 62 -1.83 9.40 -6.02
CA THR A 62 -2.57 8.90 -7.19
C THR A 62 -3.37 7.66 -6.84
N ALA A 63 -4.45 7.41 -7.59
CA ALA A 63 -5.18 6.17 -7.51
C ALA A 63 -5.78 5.79 -8.85
N GLU A 64 -5.79 4.48 -9.10
CA GLU A 64 -6.19 3.83 -10.33
C GLU A 64 -7.06 2.60 -10.01
N THR A 65 -7.74 2.08 -11.05
CA THR A 65 -8.44 0.80 -10.98
C THR A 65 -8.15 -0.04 -12.21
N HIS A 66 -8.08 -1.36 -12.05
CA HIS A 66 -7.78 -2.30 -13.13
C HIS A 66 -8.79 -3.45 -13.22
N ASN A 67 -10.07 -3.07 -13.25
CA ASN A 67 -11.22 -3.94 -13.02
C ASN A 67 -11.42 -5.03 -14.08
N PHE A 68 -11.45 -4.67 -15.37
CA PHE A 68 -11.73 -5.62 -16.44
C PHE A 68 -10.61 -6.67 -16.62
N PRO A 69 -9.32 -6.27 -16.73
CA PRO A 69 -8.25 -7.25 -16.83
C PRO A 69 -8.21 -8.20 -15.63
N CYS A 70 -8.50 -7.70 -14.42
CA CYS A 70 -8.59 -8.55 -13.24
C CYS A 70 -9.77 -9.52 -13.25
N ALA A 71 -10.85 -9.22 -13.98
CA ALA A 71 -11.97 -10.14 -14.16
C ALA A 71 -11.59 -11.35 -15.03
N VAL A 72 -10.64 -11.17 -15.95
CA VAL A 72 -10.24 -12.18 -16.94
C VAL A 72 -9.01 -12.96 -16.45
N ALA A 73 -7.95 -12.25 -16.09
CA ALA A 73 -6.68 -12.81 -15.64
C ALA A 73 -6.22 -12.03 -14.38
N PRO A 74 -6.67 -12.43 -13.18
CA PRO A 74 -6.55 -11.58 -12.00
C PRO A 74 -5.12 -11.24 -11.59
N TYR A 75 -4.20 -12.22 -11.66
CA TYR A 75 -2.79 -12.02 -11.28
C TYR A 75 -2.09 -10.97 -12.17
N PRO A 76 -1.94 -11.16 -13.50
CA PRO A 76 -1.30 -10.16 -14.35
C PRO A 76 -2.13 -8.87 -14.48
N GLY A 77 -3.46 -8.96 -14.35
CA GLY A 77 -4.33 -7.79 -14.26
C GLY A 77 -3.97 -6.90 -13.07
N ALA A 78 -3.66 -7.47 -11.91
CA ALA A 78 -3.29 -6.72 -10.74
C ALA A 78 -1.85 -6.18 -10.79
N GLU A 79 -0.90 -6.97 -11.31
CA GLU A 79 0.48 -6.53 -11.54
C GLU A 79 0.53 -5.28 -12.42
N THR A 80 -0.13 -5.32 -13.57
CA THR A 80 -0.17 -4.18 -14.51
C THR A 80 -0.95 -3.00 -13.97
N GLY A 81 -1.99 -3.24 -13.14
CA GLY A 81 -2.69 -2.19 -12.41
C GLY A 81 -1.80 -1.46 -11.40
N ALA A 82 -0.98 -2.20 -10.65
CA ALA A 82 0.01 -1.61 -9.74
C ALA A 82 1.11 -0.89 -10.54
N GLY A 83 1.69 -1.53 -11.55
CA GLY A 83 2.77 -0.98 -12.37
C GLY A 83 2.39 0.29 -13.12
N GLY A 84 1.18 0.35 -13.72
CA GLY A 84 0.67 1.56 -14.38
C GLY A 84 0.60 2.74 -13.43
N ARG A 85 0.07 2.52 -12.23
CA ARG A 85 -0.07 3.54 -11.18
C ARG A 85 1.29 3.99 -10.60
N ILE A 86 2.30 3.10 -10.54
CA ILE A 86 3.69 3.49 -10.22
C ILE A 86 4.23 4.47 -11.27
N ARG A 87 4.03 4.17 -12.55
CA ARG A 87 4.48 5.04 -13.65
C ARG A 87 3.79 6.41 -13.60
N ASP A 88 2.49 6.46 -13.32
CA ASP A 88 1.79 7.73 -13.12
C ASP A 88 2.42 8.60 -12.02
N THR A 89 2.85 7.95 -10.93
CA THR A 89 3.58 8.64 -9.85
C THR A 89 4.89 9.20 -10.39
N HIS A 90 5.76 8.36 -10.95
CA HIS A 90 7.06 8.77 -11.45
C HIS A 90 7.00 9.85 -12.54
N ALA A 91 6.03 9.76 -13.44
CA ALA A 91 5.83 10.69 -14.55
C ALA A 91 5.18 12.03 -14.14
N THR A 92 4.79 12.19 -12.87
CA THR A 92 4.20 13.45 -12.39
C THR A 92 5.24 14.56 -12.39
N GLY A 93 4.84 15.73 -12.91
CA GLY A 93 5.73 16.88 -13.06
C GLY A 93 6.94 16.55 -13.94
N ARG A 94 8.14 16.70 -13.39
CA ARG A 94 9.41 16.37 -14.06
C ARG A 94 10.19 15.25 -13.36
N GLY A 95 9.47 14.35 -12.70
CA GLY A 95 10.04 13.25 -11.94
C GLY A 95 9.70 13.35 -10.45
N SER A 96 9.13 12.28 -9.92
CA SER A 96 8.78 12.12 -8.50
C SER A 96 9.19 10.73 -7.98
N PHE A 97 8.93 10.45 -6.70
CA PHE A 97 9.23 9.19 -6.05
C PHE A 97 7.97 8.54 -5.48
N VAL A 98 7.83 7.23 -5.65
CA VAL A 98 6.91 6.44 -4.83
C VAL A 98 7.47 6.27 -3.40
N VAL A 99 6.58 6.14 -2.43
CA VAL A 99 6.95 5.84 -1.04
C VAL A 99 6.18 4.65 -0.51
N ALA A 100 4.87 4.61 -0.73
CA ALA A 100 4.04 3.48 -0.31
C ALA A 100 2.75 3.37 -1.13
N ALA A 101 2.19 2.17 -1.14
CA ALA A 101 1.00 1.80 -1.89
C ALA A 101 -0.20 1.52 -0.98
N THR A 102 -1.35 1.49 -1.64
CA THR A 102 -2.66 1.10 -1.14
C THR A 102 -3.28 0.14 -2.13
N ALA A 103 -3.99 -0.89 -1.66
CA ALA A 103 -4.76 -1.77 -2.55
C ALA A 103 -6.17 -2.04 -2.02
N GLY A 104 -7.12 -2.24 -2.93
CA GLY A 104 -8.51 -2.53 -2.60
C GLY A 104 -9.13 -3.59 -3.49
N TYR A 105 -9.94 -4.47 -2.90
CA TYR A 105 -10.55 -5.60 -3.62
C TYR A 105 -12.05 -5.73 -3.30
N CYS A 106 -12.92 -5.49 -4.28
CA CYS A 106 -14.35 -5.86 -4.18
C CYS A 106 -14.69 -6.98 -5.16
N VAL A 107 -15.19 -8.10 -4.64
CA VAL A 107 -15.54 -9.30 -5.45
C VAL A 107 -16.92 -9.85 -5.08
N GLY A 108 -17.45 -10.76 -5.89
CA GLY A 108 -18.70 -11.48 -5.58
C GLY A 108 -18.59 -12.46 -4.40
N ASN A 109 -19.53 -13.41 -4.33
CA ASN A 109 -19.51 -14.45 -3.29
C ASN A 109 -18.30 -15.37 -3.47
N LEU A 110 -17.54 -15.59 -2.39
CA LEU A 110 -16.29 -16.35 -2.40
C LEU A 110 -16.55 -17.84 -2.54
N ARG A 111 -17.59 -18.37 -1.89
CA ARG A 111 -17.95 -19.80 -1.97
C ARG A 111 -16.76 -20.72 -1.68
N ILE A 112 -16.06 -20.45 -0.58
CA ILE A 112 -14.89 -21.23 -0.17
C ILE A 112 -15.33 -22.68 0.08
N GLU A 113 -14.74 -23.62 -0.67
CA GLU A 113 -15.10 -25.04 -0.57
C GLU A 113 -14.91 -25.56 0.86
N GLY A 114 -15.94 -26.22 1.40
CA GLY A 114 -15.93 -26.72 2.78
C GLY A 114 -16.18 -25.65 3.85
N SER A 115 -16.33 -24.38 3.50
CA SER A 115 -16.65 -23.29 4.42
C SER A 115 -17.55 -22.21 3.79
N PHE A 116 -18.62 -22.63 3.12
CA PHE A 116 -19.61 -21.71 2.55
C PHE A 116 -20.22 -20.83 3.64
N ALA A 117 -20.26 -19.52 3.39
CA ALA A 117 -20.89 -18.61 4.31
C ALA A 117 -22.43 -18.70 4.17
N PRO A 118 -23.19 -18.55 5.28
CA PRO A 118 -24.62 -18.80 5.28
C PRO A 118 -25.44 -17.77 4.48
N TRP A 119 -24.84 -16.65 4.08
CA TRP A 119 -25.45 -15.63 3.23
C TRP A 119 -25.10 -15.78 1.74
N GLU A 120 -24.26 -16.74 1.37
CA GLU A 120 -23.88 -16.94 -0.04
C GLU A 120 -24.89 -17.84 -0.74
N ASP A 121 -25.62 -17.31 -1.71
CA ASP A 121 -26.48 -18.12 -2.58
C ASP A 121 -25.59 -18.98 -3.48
N THR A 122 -25.64 -20.31 -3.30
CA THR A 122 -24.86 -21.28 -4.10
C THR A 122 -25.46 -21.54 -5.48
N SER A 123 -26.68 -21.06 -5.77
CA SER A 123 -27.37 -21.26 -7.05
C SER A 123 -26.87 -20.33 -8.16
N PHE A 124 -26.27 -19.19 -7.82
CA PHE A 124 -25.76 -18.27 -8.84
C PHE A 124 -24.71 -18.95 -9.74
N LEU A 125 -24.86 -18.75 -11.05
CA LEU A 125 -23.89 -19.20 -12.04
C LEU A 125 -22.94 -18.06 -12.40
N TYR A 126 -21.69 -18.44 -12.70
CA TYR A 126 -20.61 -17.55 -13.10
C TYR A 126 -20.23 -17.85 -14.56
N PRO A 127 -19.94 -16.82 -15.38
CA PRO A 127 -19.56 -17.01 -16.77
C PRO A 127 -18.16 -17.64 -16.87
N SER A 128 -17.96 -18.56 -17.82
CA SER A 128 -16.72 -19.34 -17.94
C SER A 128 -15.50 -18.54 -18.42
N ASN A 129 -15.73 -17.36 -19.00
CA ASN A 129 -14.68 -16.48 -19.51
C ASN A 129 -14.20 -15.44 -18.47
N LEU A 130 -14.79 -15.41 -17.27
CA LEU A 130 -14.31 -14.61 -16.14
C LEU A 130 -13.85 -15.54 -15.01
N ALA A 131 -12.83 -15.12 -14.27
CA ALA A 131 -12.39 -15.81 -13.08
C ALA A 131 -13.49 -15.76 -11.98
N PRO A 132 -13.69 -16.83 -11.20
CA PRO A 132 -14.58 -16.80 -10.05
C PRO A 132 -14.14 -15.78 -8.97
N PRO A 133 -15.05 -15.20 -8.18
CA PRO A 133 -14.71 -14.21 -7.16
C PRO A 133 -13.58 -14.59 -6.18
N LEU A 134 -13.55 -15.84 -5.71
CA LEU A 134 -12.48 -16.34 -4.85
C LEU A 134 -11.12 -16.33 -5.54
N GLN A 135 -11.07 -16.79 -6.79
CA GLN A 135 -9.86 -16.75 -7.58
C GLN A 135 -9.40 -15.31 -7.79
N ILE A 136 -10.32 -14.40 -8.13
CA ILE A 136 -10.00 -12.97 -8.28
C ILE A 136 -9.36 -12.43 -7.00
N LEU A 137 -9.98 -12.64 -5.83
CA LEU A 137 -9.45 -12.12 -4.57
C LEU A 137 -8.05 -12.68 -4.26
N VAL A 138 -7.83 -13.97 -4.49
CA VAL A 138 -6.54 -14.63 -4.23
C VAL A 138 -5.47 -14.17 -5.23
N ASP A 139 -5.73 -14.32 -6.52
CA ASP A 139 -4.75 -14.09 -7.58
C ASP A 139 -4.47 -12.60 -7.78
N ALA A 140 -5.47 -11.72 -7.71
CA ALA A 140 -5.24 -10.27 -7.85
C ALA A 140 -4.48 -9.69 -6.65
N SER A 141 -4.76 -10.18 -5.43
CA SER A 141 -3.97 -9.74 -4.28
C SER A 141 -2.54 -10.28 -4.34
N ASP A 142 -2.34 -11.46 -4.91
CA ASP A 142 -1.02 -12.03 -5.13
C ASP A 142 -0.19 -11.25 -6.17
N GLY A 143 -0.78 -10.92 -7.32
CA GLY A 143 -0.10 -10.15 -8.36
C GLY A 143 0.27 -8.73 -7.92
N ALA A 144 -0.65 -8.02 -7.25
CA ALA A 144 -0.33 -6.68 -6.71
C ALA A 144 0.81 -6.73 -5.67
N SER A 145 0.81 -7.75 -4.82
CA SER A 145 1.86 -7.95 -3.80
C SER A 145 3.21 -8.25 -4.44
N ASP A 146 3.24 -9.15 -5.41
CA ASP A 146 4.46 -9.56 -6.09
C ASP A 146 5.13 -8.38 -6.81
N TYR A 147 4.34 -7.59 -7.56
CA TYR A 147 4.84 -6.40 -8.23
C TYR A 147 5.40 -5.38 -7.24
N GLY A 148 4.64 -5.06 -6.17
CA GLY A 148 5.08 -4.12 -5.13
C GLY A 148 6.35 -4.57 -4.41
N ASN A 149 6.45 -5.86 -4.05
CA ASN A 149 7.62 -6.43 -3.40
C ASN A 149 8.87 -6.30 -4.28
N LYS A 150 8.78 -6.74 -5.54
CA LYS A 150 9.89 -6.71 -6.51
C LYS A 150 10.33 -5.29 -6.84
N PHE A 151 9.35 -4.40 -7.04
CA PHE A 151 9.62 -2.99 -7.30
C PHE A 151 10.26 -2.29 -6.08
N GLY A 152 9.85 -2.67 -4.86
CA GLY A 152 10.26 -1.99 -3.63
C GLY A 152 9.30 -0.89 -3.20
N GLU A 153 8.00 -1.07 -3.42
CA GLU A 153 6.94 -0.18 -2.92
C GLU A 153 6.15 -0.90 -1.83
N PRO A 154 6.23 -0.47 -0.55
CA PRO A 154 5.53 -1.13 0.53
C PRO A 154 4.02 -0.88 0.42
N LEU A 155 3.19 -1.90 0.63
CA LEU A 155 1.72 -1.77 0.67
C LEU A 155 1.27 -1.65 2.11
N ILE A 156 0.79 -0.46 2.51
CA ILE A 156 0.64 -0.10 3.94
C ILE A 156 -0.80 0.17 4.41
N GLN A 157 -1.77 0.12 3.50
CA GLN A 157 -3.21 0.25 3.79
C GLN A 157 -4.06 -0.35 2.66
N GLY A 158 -5.35 -0.53 2.90
CA GLY A 158 -6.25 -1.08 1.89
C GLY A 158 -7.64 -1.41 2.43
N PHE A 159 -8.48 -1.99 1.56
CA PHE A 159 -9.82 -2.47 1.91
C PHE A 159 -10.16 -3.74 1.14
N THR A 160 -11.09 -4.53 1.64
CA THR A 160 -11.67 -5.63 0.85
C THR A 160 -13.11 -5.85 1.24
N ARG A 161 -13.94 -6.19 0.26
CA ARG A 161 -15.37 -6.41 0.44
C ARG A 161 -15.84 -7.51 -0.49
N THR A 162 -16.82 -8.28 -0.02
CA THR A 162 -17.58 -9.19 -0.89
C THR A 162 -19.04 -8.84 -0.86
N PHE A 163 -19.75 -9.04 -1.97
CA PHE A 163 -21.20 -8.92 -2.02
C PHE A 163 -21.75 -9.60 -3.27
N GLY A 164 -22.73 -10.47 -3.09
CA GLY A 164 -23.52 -11.08 -4.13
C GLY A 164 -24.89 -11.48 -3.59
N MET A 165 -25.94 -10.76 -4.00
CA MET A 165 -27.29 -10.93 -3.47
C MET A 165 -28.35 -10.64 -4.53
N ARG A 166 -29.51 -11.27 -4.42
CA ARG A 166 -30.71 -10.89 -5.18
C ARG A 166 -31.55 -9.94 -4.33
N LEU A 167 -31.73 -8.71 -4.79
CA LEU A 167 -32.49 -7.69 -4.10
C LEU A 167 -34.00 -8.00 -4.10
N PRO A 168 -34.82 -7.35 -3.24
CA PRO A 168 -36.27 -7.52 -3.23
C PRO A 168 -36.95 -7.27 -4.59
N SER A 169 -36.33 -6.47 -5.46
CA SER A 169 -36.80 -6.23 -6.84
C SER A 169 -36.65 -7.45 -7.77
N GLY A 170 -35.92 -8.49 -7.33
CA GLY A 170 -35.52 -9.65 -8.14
C GLY A 170 -34.18 -9.46 -8.87
N GLU A 171 -33.62 -8.26 -8.86
CA GLU A 171 -32.33 -7.95 -9.50
C GLU A 171 -31.15 -8.54 -8.72
N ARG A 172 -30.24 -9.23 -9.40
CA ARG A 172 -28.97 -9.67 -8.83
C ARG A 172 -27.95 -8.52 -8.84
N ARG A 173 -27.35 -8.24 -7.68
CA ARG A 173 -26.24 -7.29 -7.52
C ARG A 173 -25.02 -8.02 -7.01
N GLU A 174 -23.93 -7.95 -7.76
CA GLU A 174 -22.69 -8.66 -7.43
C GLU A 174 -21.49 -8.09 -8.20
N TRP A 175 -20.31 -8.08 -7.58
CA TRP A 175 -19.05 -7.73 -8.26
C TRP A 175 -18.49 -8.93 -9.04
N LEU A 176 -19.15 -9.26 -10.16
CA LEU A 176 -18.61 -10.22 -11.15
C LEU A 176 -17.44 -9.65 -11.94
N LYS A 177 -17.59 -8.38 -12.35
CA LYS A 177 -16.46 -7.52 -12.69
C LYS A 177 -15.96 -6.91 -11.38
N PRO A 178 -14.76 -7.26 -10.91
CA PRO A 178 -14.29 -6.88 -9.59
C PRO A 178 -13.87 -5.41 -9.56
N ILE A 179 -13.72 -4.87 -8.36
CA ILE A 179 -12.90 -3.68 -8.14
C ILE A 179 -11.50 -4.17 -7.77
N MET A 180 -10.52 -3.88 -8.61
CA MET A 180 -9.10 -3.93 -8.24
C MET A 180 -8.61 -2.49 -8.21
N PHE A 181 -8.43 -1.97 -7.00
CA PHE A 181 -8.02 -0.61 -6.73
C PHE A 181 -6.53 -0.59 -6.36
N SER A 182 -5.78 0.36 -6.93
CA SER A 182 -4.40 0.65 -6.53
C SER A 182 -4.24 2.14 -6.28
N GLY A 183 -3.78 2.51 -5.09
CA GLY A 183 -3.40 3.87 -4.73
C GLY A 183 -1.91 3.95 -4.38
N GLY A 184 -1.33 5.14 -4.47
CA GLY A 184 0.07 5.38 -4.15
C GLY A 184 0.26 6.75 -3.50
N ILE A 185 0.95 6.77 -2.36
CA ILE A 185 1.47 7.98 -1.74
C ILE A 185 2.94 8.12 -2.10
N GLY A 186 3.29 9.29 -2.63
CA GLY A 186 4.62 9.60 -3.13
C GLY A 186 5.10 10.96 -2.66
N GLN A 187 6.25 11.37 -3.18
CA GLN A 187 6.84 12.67 -2.92
C GLN A 187 7.42 13.27 -4.18
N ILE A 188 7.30 14.59 -4.33
CA ILE A 188 7.87 15.34 -5.46
C ILE A 188 8.66 16.54 -4.95
N ASP A 189 9.81 16.80 -5.56
CA ASP A 189 10.54 18.04 -5.29
C ASP A 189 9.70 19.22 -5.77
N HIS A 190 9.48 20.24 -4.93
CA HIS A 190 8.66 21.40 -5.29
C HIS A 190 9.13 22.07 -6.58
N ALA A 191 10.43 22.01 -6.87
CA ALA A 191 10.99 22.51 -8.13
C ALA A 191 10.50 21.74 -9.38
N HIS A 192 9.97 20.53 -9.22
CA HIS A 192 9.60 19.62 -10.32
C HIS A 192 8.09 19.53 -10.58
N ILE A 193 7.24 20.23 -9.82
CA ILE A 193 5.77 20.13 -9.91
C ILE A 193 5.15 20.63 -11.23
N SER A 194 5.92 21.29 -12.09
CA SER A 194 5.44 21.84 -13.36
C SER A 194 6.15 21.17 -14.53
N LYS A 195 5.36 20.53 -15.40
CA LYS A 195 5.82 20.11 -16.73
C LYS A 195 6.15 21.34 -17.59
N GLY A 196 7.25 21.28 -18.32
CA GLY A 196 7.62 22.33 -19.28
C GLY A 196 6.78 22.27 -20.56
N GLU A 197 6.82 23.34 -21.35
CA GLU A 197 6.28 23.33 -22.72
C GLU A 197 7.28 22.65 -23.67
N PRO A 198 6.80 21.96 -24.72
CA PRO A 198 7.68 21.38 -25.73
C PRO A 198 8.26 22.46 -26.65
N ASP A 199 9.57 22.40 -26.92
CA ASP A 199 10.25 23.29 -27.89
C ASP A 199 10.57 22.53 -29.19
N ILE A 200 10.55 23.24 -30.33
CA ILE A 200 11.00 22.68 -31.61
C ILE A 200 12.43 22.16 -31.48
N GLY A 201 12.66 20.94 -31.96
CA GLY A 201 13.95 20.26 -31.88
C GLY A 201 14.19 19.50 -30.57
N MET A 202 13.29 19.55 -29.59
CA MET A 202 13.33 18.59 -28.47
C MET A 202 13.21 17.16 -28.99
N LEU A 203 13.94 16.25 -28.35
CA LEU A 203 13.94 14.83 -28.64
C LEU A 203 12.72 14.18 -27.98
N VAL A 204 12.04 13.32 -28.72
CA VAL A 204 11.05 12.38 -28.17
C VAL A 204 11.80 11.12 -27.79
N VAL A 205 11.91 10.86 -26.49
CA VAL A 205 12.69 9.76 -25.94
C VAL A 205 11.76 8.76 -25.27
N LYS A 206 12.00 7.48 -25.51
CA LYS A 206 11.36 6.38 -24.80
C LYS A 206 12.39 5.69 -23.92
N ILE A 207 12.05 5.44 -22.66
CA ILE A 207 12.86 4.65 -21.73
C ILE A 207 12.04 3.47 -21.21
N GLY A 208 12.69 2.34 -20.96
CA GLY A 208 12.02 1.16 -20.40
C GLY A 208 12.46 -0.17 -21.02
N GLY A 209 11.61 -1.19 -20.88
CA GLY A 209 11.78 -2.51 -21.51
C GLY A 209 11.59 -2.52 -23.04
N PRO A 210 11.82 -3.66 -23.70
CA PRO A 210 11.52 -3.82 -25.12
C PRO A 210 10.01 -4.02 -25.36
N ALA A 211 9.51 -3.59 -26.53
CA ALA A 211 8.11 -3.74 -26.93
C ALA A 211 7.77 -5.18 -27.34
N TYR A 212 6.61 -5.67 -26.88
CA TYR A 212 6.04 -6.97 -27.25
C TYR A 212 4.58 -6.81 -27.66
N ARG A 213 4.02 -7.83 -28.33
CA ARG A 213 2.60 -7.88 -28.73
C ARG A 213 1.70 -8.15 -27.53
N ILE A 214 1.45 -7.11 -26.74
CA ILE A 214 0.67 -7.14 -25.50
C ILE A 214 -0.35 -6.00 -25.54
N GLY A 215 -1.58 -6.24 -25.09
CA GLY A 215 -2.53 -5.16 -24.80
C GLY A 215 -3.21 -4.51 -26.01
N MET A 216 -3.27 -5.19 -27.16
CA MET A 216 -3.96 -4.67 -28.34
C MET A 216 -5.45 -4.41 -28.07
N GLY A 217 -5.84 -3.13 -28.01
CA GLY A 217 -7.24 -2.71 -27.87
C GLY A 217 -7.79 -2.66 -26.44
N GLY A 218 -6.93 -2.64 -25.41
CA GLY A 218 -7.34 -2.63 -23.99
C GLY A 218 -8.31 -1.51 -23.62
N GLY A 219 -8.09 -0.30 -24.14
CA GLY A 219 -8.99 0.84 -23.92
C GLY A 219 -10.44 0.59 -24.39
N ALA A 220 -10.63 -0.09 -25.53
CA ALA A 220 -11.95 -0.39 -26.08
C ALA A 220 -12.66 -1.50 -25.28
N ALA A 221 -11.95 -2.57 -24.93
CA ALA A 221 -12.52 -3.70 -24.20
C ALA A 221 -13.02 -3.31 -22.80
N SER A 222 -12.26 -2.50 -22.05
CA SER A 222 -12.66 -2.04 -20.71
C SER A 222 -13.93 -1.17 -20.70
N SER A 223 -14.26 -0.54 -21.81
CA SER A 223 -15.41 0.38 -21.96
C SER A 223 -16.74 -0.34 -22.18
N MET A 224 -16.72 -1.67 -22.30
CA MET A 224 -17.86 -2.54 -22.57
C MET A 224 -18.29 -3.34 -21.33
N VAL A 225 -19.51 -3.88 -21.37
CA VAL A 225 -20.01 -4.86 -20.38
C VAL A 225 -19.24 -6.16 -20.57
N SER A 226 -18.74 -6.75 -19.48
CA SER A 226 -17.92 -7.97 -19.55
C SER A 226 -18.75 -9.21 -19.90
N GLY A 227 -18.17 -10.17 -20.62
CA GLY A 227 -18.85 -11.41 -21.00
C GLY A 227 -19.47 -11.44 -22.40
N GLN A 228 -19.25 -10.42 -23.25
CA GLN A 228 -19.84 -10.36 -24.61
C GLN A 228 -18.87 -10.74 -25.75
N ASN A 229 -17.56 -10.80 -25.50
CA ASN A 229 -16.54 -11.02 -26.54
C ASN A 229 -16.02 -12.46 -26.58
N ASP A 230 -15.29 -12.80 -27.64
CA ASP A 230 -14.52 -14.04 -27.75
C ASP A 230 -13.33 -14.03 -26.76
N ALA A 231 -13.03 -15.17 -26.15
CA ALA A 231 -12.08 -15.26 -25.04
C ALA A 231 -10.65 -14.80 -25.43
N GLU A 232 -10.23 -15.02 -26.68
CA GLU A 232 -8.94 -14.56 -27.19
C GLU A 232 -8.83 -13.02 -27.32
N LEU A 233 -9.94 -12.33 -27.57
CA LEU A 233 -9.97 -10.85 -27.65
C LEU A 233 -9.88 -10.22 -26.26
N ASP A 234 -10.46 -10.86 -25.24
CA ASP A 234 -10.45 -10.37 -23.86
C ASP A 234 -9.07 -10.54 -23.20
N PHE A 235 -8.32 -11.59 -23.52
CA PHE A 235 -6.94 -11.79 -23.05
C PHE A 235 -5.94 -10.77 -23.63
N ASN A 236 -6.16 -10.30 -24.85
CA ASN A 236 -5.25 -9.36 -25.52
C ASN A 236 -5.44 -7.90 -25.08
N ALA A 237 -6.39 -7.57 -24.20
CA ALA A 237 -6.89 -6.21 -23.99
C ALA A 237 -6.53 -5.58 -22.61
N VAL A 238 -5.24 -5.40 -22.32
CA VAL A 238 -4.67 -4.92 -21.03
C VAL A 238 -3.85 -3.61 -21.22
N GLN A 239 -3.95 -2.64 -20.28
CA GLN A 239 -4.04 -1.17 -20.53
C GLN A 239 -2.84 -0.29 -20.05
N ARG A 240 -2.72 1.07 -20.16
CA ARG A 240 -3.42 2.27 -20.73
C ARG A 240 -2.37 3.43 -20.88
N GLY A 241 -2.59 4.45 -21.74
CA GLY A 241 -1.69 5.62 -21.97
C GLY A 241 -2.14 7.01 -21.43
N ASP A 242 -1.22 8.00 -21.51
CA ASP A 242 -1.30 9.39 -20.97
C ASP A 242 -1.83 10.42 -22.00
N ALA A 243 -2.96 11.06 -21.70
CA ALA A 243 -3.65 12.02 -22.57
C ALA A 243 -3.17 13.48 -22.43
N GLU A 244 -2.50 13.85 -21.34
CA GLU A 244 -2.03 15.22 -21.10
C GLU A 244 -0.76 15.50 -21.91
N MET A 245 0.15 14.51 -21.98
CA MET A 245 1.30 14.56 -22.87
C MET A 245 0.86 14.66 -24.34
N ALA A 246 -0.19 13.93 -24.72
CA ALA A 246 -0.79 14.03 -26.05
C ALA A 246 -1.33 15.46 -26.32
N GLN A 247 -1.91 16.13 -25.33
CA GLN A 247 -2.41 17.51 -25.43
C GLN A 247 -1.31 18.59 -25.44
N LYS A 248 -0.10 18.28 -24.96
CA LYS A 248 1.06 19.19 -25.09
C LYS A 248 1.77 19.00 -26.42
N LEU A 249 1.95 17.76 -26.86
CA LEU A 249 2.42 17.42 -28.21
C LEU A 249 1.51 18.00 -29.29
N TYR A 250 0.20 18.06 -29.03
CA TYR A 250 -0.81 18.73 -29.88
C TYR A 250 -0.39 20.11 -30.41
N ARG A 251 0.33 20.91 -29.61
CA ARG A 251 0.64 22.32 -29.95
C ARG A 251 1.79 22.48 -30.94
N VAL A 252 2.62 21.45 -31.10
CA VAL A 252 3.89 21.54 -31.86
C VAL A 252 4.06 20.40 -32.86
N GLY A 253 3.45 19.23 -32.67
CA GLY A 253 3.67 18.06 -33.54
C GLY A 253 5.04 17.41 -33.38
N ALA A 254 5.17 16.19 -33.89
CA ALA A 254 6.40 15.39 -33.85
C ALA A 254 6.52 14.50 -35.08
N GLU A 255 7.75 14.27 -35.52
CA GLU A 255 8.08 13.21 -36.46
C GLU A 255 8.70 12.06 -35.67
N ILE A 256 8.14 10.86 -35.81
CA ILE A 256 8.51 9.65 -35.07
C ILE A 256 8.85 8.54 -36.07
N ASP A 257 10.00 7.89 -35.88
CA ASP A 257 10.37 6.68 -36.61
C ASP A 257 10.00 5.43 -35.80
N ILE A 258 9.05 4.65 -36.32
CA ILE A 258 8.58 3.44 -35.63
C ILE A 258 9.70 2.42 -35.43
N ARG A 259 10.69 2.39 -36.33
CA ARG A 259 11.81 1.43 -36.27
C ARG A 259 12.90 1.80 -35.28
N SER A 260 12.81 3.01 -34.70
CA SER A 260 13.66 3.43 -33.59
C SER A 260 13.18 2.89 -32.24
N ILE A 261 11.97 2.34 -32.15
CA ILE A 261 11.46 1.71 -30.92
C ILE A 261 12.20 0.39 -30.69
N VAL A 262 12.69 0.17 -29.46
CA VAL A 262 13.29 -1.11 -29.07
C VAL A 262 12.18 -2.16 -28.99
N VAL A 263 12.25 -3.17 -29.86
CA VAL A 263 11.30 -4.30 -29.90
C VAL A 263 11.96 -5.57 -29.39
N GLY A 264 11.21 -6.36 -28.62
CA GLY A 264 11.61 -7.69 -28.18
C GLY A 264 11.07 -8.80 -29.08
N ASP A 265 10.03 -8.50 -29.87
CA ASP A 265 9.50 -9.35 -30.93
C ASP A 265 9.63 -8.63 -32.29
N HIS A 266 10.61 -9.07 -33.08
CA HIS A 266 10.87 -8.51 -34.41
C HIS A 266 9.82 -8.89 -35.47
N THR A 267 8.84 -9.75 -35.13
CA THR A 267 7.75 -10.12 -36.04
C THR A 267 6.57 -9.15 -35.99
N MET A 268 6.58 -8.19 -35.06
CA MET A 268 5.52 -7.21 -34.90
C MET A 268 5.37 -6.31 -36.13
N SER A 269 4.14 -6.17 -36.60
CA SER A 269 3.76 -5.20 -37.62
C SER A 269 3.85 -3.76 -37.08
N VAL A 270 3.87 -2.78 -37.98
CA VAL A 270 3.87 -1.36 -37.59
C VAL A 270 2.67 -1.00 -36.69
N LEU A 271 1.49 -1.54 -37.00
CA LEU A 271 0.29 -1.37 -36.18
C LEU A 271 0.47 -1.93 -34.77
N GLU A 272 1.11 -3.09 -34.65
CA GLU A 272 1.36 -3.72 -33.35
C GLU A 272 2.42 -2.95 -32.55
N ILE A 273 3.47 -2.43 -33.18
CA ILE A 273 4.48 -1.63 -32.46
C ILE A 273 3.88 -0.32 -31.95
N TRP A 274 3.00 0.31 -32.74
CA TRP A 274 2.37 1.60 -32.41
C TRP A 274 1.17 1.47 -31.48
N GLY A 275 0.35 0.43 -31.66
CA GLY A 275 -0.93 0.23 -30.99
C GLY A 275 -0.91 -0.71 -29.79
N ALA A 276 0.20 -1.42 -29.54
CA ALA A 276 0.33 -2.27 -28.37
C ALA A 276 0.53 -1.46 -27.08
N GLU A 277 -0.03 -1.98 -25.99
CA GLU A 277 0.01 -1.39 -24.64
C GLU A 277 1.03 -2.16 -23.77
N TYR A 278 2.25 -2.37 -24.30
CA TYR A 278 3.35 -3.00 -23.58
C TYR A 278 3.81 -2.14 -22.38
N GLN A 279 4.26 -2.82 -21.33
CA GLN A 279 4.43 -2.26 -20.00
C GLN A 279 5.86 -1.75 -19.74
N GLU A 280 6.06 -1.13 -18.58
CA GLU A 280 7.34 -0.60 -18.10
C GLU A 280 7.99 0.39 -19.09
N GLN A 281 7.19 1.29 -19.67
CA GLN A 281 7.64 2.34 -20.59
C GLN A 281 7.25 3.73 -20.10
N ASP A 282 8.18 4.67 -20.25
CA ASP A 282 7.92 6.10 -20.12
C ASP A 282 8.37 6.86 -21.37
N ALA A 283 7.64 7.91 -21.71
CA ALA A 283 7.99 8.83 -22.78
C ALA A 283 8.39 10.19 -22.20
N LEU A 284 9.51 10.73 -22.66
CA LEU A 284 10.08 11.98 -22.20
C LEU A 284 10.35 12.92 -23.36
N LEU A 285 10.23 14.22 -23.09
CA LEU A 285 10.77 15.27 -23.95
C LEU A 285 12.09 15.75 -23.37
N VAL A 286 13.15 15.63 -24.17
CA VAL A 286 14.52 15.86 -23.72
C VAL A 286 15.16 16.88 -24.64
N LYS A 287 15.81 17.89 -24.07
CA LYS A 287 16.60 18.84 -24.85
C LYS A 287 17.80 18.14 -25.48
N PRO A 288 18.18 18.42 -26.73
CA PRO A 288 19.30 17.74 -27.40
C PRO A 288 20.61 17.76 -26.57
N GLU A 289 20.90 18.88 -25.89
CA GLU A 289 22.07 19.02 -25.02
C GLU A 289 22.07 18.11 -23.78
N SER A 290 20.91 17.61 -23.36
CA SER A 290 20.75 16.71 -22.22
C SER A 290 20.75 15.22 -22.62
N ARG A 291 20.78 14.91 -23.92
CA ARG A 291 20.74 13.53 -24.44
C ARG A 291 21.83 12.66 -23.83
N ASP A 292 23.07 13.13 -23.85
CA ASP A 292 24.21 12.32 -23.44
C ASP A 292 24.22 12.08 -21.92
N LEU A 293 23.72 13.04 -21.13
CA LEU A 293 23.52 12.85 -19.69
C LEU A 293 22.46 11.78 -19.41
N LEU A 294 21.32 11.83 -20.11
CA LEU A 294 20.27 10.82 -19.94
C LEU A 294 20.77 9.43 -20.36
N GLN A 295 21.48 9.35 -21.50
CA GLN A 295 22.10 8.11 -21.97
C GLN A 295 23.07 7.53 -20.94
N LEU A 296 23.92 8.37 -20.33
CA LEU A 296 24.85 7.96 -19.27
C LEU A 296 24.12 7.39 -18.05
N ILE A 297 23.02 8.03 -17.63
CA ILE A 297 22.19 7.55 -16.52
C ILE A 297 21.56 6.20 -16.89
N CYS A 298 20.92 6.10 -18.06
CA CYS A 298 20.30 4.87 -18.55
C CYS A 298 21.31 3.70 -18.62
N GLU A 299 22.51 3.93 -19.14
CA GLU A 299 23.58 2.92 -19.20
C GLU A 299 24.06 2.49 -17.81
N ARG A 300 24.21 3.43 -16.88
CA ARG A 300 24.61 3.12 -15.50
C ARG A 300 23.58 2.26 -14.80
N GLU A 301 22.30 2.56 -15.01
CA GLU A 301 21.14 1.90 -14.40
C GLU A 301 20.61 0.70 -15.23
N ARG A 302 21.23 0.38 -16.38
CA ARG A 302 20.84 -0.71 -17.31
C ARG A 302 19.42 -0.59 -17.86
N VAL A 303 18.95 0.64 -18.06
CA VAL A 303 17.65 0.94 -18.65
C VAL A 303 17.82 1.21 -20.14
N SER A 304 16.96 0.63 -20.99
CA SER A 304 17.02 0.93 -22.43
C SER A 304 16.49 2.34 -22.69
N MET A 305 17.15 3.05 -23.59
CA MET A 305 16.76 4.37 -24.06
C MET A 305 16.73 4.38 -25.59
N ALA A 306 15.66 4.93 -26.16
CA ALA A 306 15.53 5.15 -27.59
C ALA A 306 15.09 6.59 -27.88
N VAL A 307 15.83 7.28 -28.73
CA VAL A 307 15.35 8.53 -29.35
C VAL A 307 14.50 8.14 -30.54
N ILE A 308 13.18 8.28 -30.41
CA ILE A 308 12.24 7.80 -31.43
C ILE A 308 11.83 8.90 -32.41
N GLY A 309 12.14 10.15 -32.11
CA GLY A 309 11.68 11.26 -32.93
C GLY A 309 12.11 12.62 -32.41
N THR A 310 11.60 13.67 -33.06
CA THR A 310 11.83 15.06 -32.67
C THR A 310 10.56 15.89 -32.80
N ILE A 311 10.44 16.90 -31.94
CA ILE A 311 9.39 17.92 -32.04
C ILE A 311 9.64 18.77 -33.28
N SER A 312 8.69 18.72 -34.22
CA SER A 312 8.87 19.29 -35.56
C SER A 312 8.32 20.70 -35.72
N GLY A 313 7.38 21.12 -34.86
CA GLY A 313 6.65 22.38 -35.02
C GLY A 313 5.56 22.35 -36.10
N SER A 314 5.28 21.19 -36.71
CA SER A 314 4.35 21.04 -37.83
C SER A 314 2.87 21.04 -37.42
N GLY A 315 2.56 20.84 -36.13
CA GLY A 315 1.19 20.57 -35.66
C GLY A 315 0.64 19.20 -36.09
N LYS A 316 1.51 18.29 -36.56
CA LYS A 316 1.15 16.93 -36.97
C LYS A 316 1.96 15.87 -36.23
N ILE A 317 1.40 14.68 -36.07
CA ILE A 317 2.17 13.47 -35.75
C ILE A 317 2.42 12.74 -37.06
N VAL A 318 3.67 12.72 -37.48
CA VAL A 318 4.13 11.99 -38.67
C VAL A 318 4.85 10.74 -38.20
N LEU A 319 4.30 9.58 -38.51
CA LEU A 319 4.92 8.28 -38.22
C LEU A 319 5.57 7.75 -39.49
N ILE A 320 6.87 7.49 -39.46
CA ILE A 320 7.62 6.92 -40.58
C ILE A 320 8.12 5.51 -40.26
N ASP A 321 8.40 4.73 -41.30
CA ASP A 321 9.07 3.43 -41.23
C ASP A 321 10.39 3.51 -42.01
N SER A 322 11.49 3.75 -41.29
CA SER A 322 12.81 3.91 -41.91
C SER A 322 13.26 2.64 -42.66
N SER A 323 12.95 1.45 -42.16
CA SER A 323 13.24 0.17 -42.84
C SER A 323 12.52 0.08 -44.18
N ALA A 324 11.24 0.46 -44.26
CA ALA A 324 10.48 0.46 -45.53
C ALA A 324 11.02 1.50 -46.53
N ILE A 325 11.50 2.65 -46.02
CA ILE A 325 12.17 3.68 -46.83
C ILE A 325 13.50 3.14 -47.40
N GLU A 326 14.31 2.49 -46.59
CA GLU A 326 15.58 1.87 -47.01
C GLU A 326 15.35 0.74 -48.03
N GLU A 327 14.37 -0.13 -47.80
CA GLU A 327 14.00 -1.19 -48.73
C GLU A 327 13.58 -0.62 -50.08
N SER A 328 12.72 0.40 -50.10
CA SER A 328 12.29 1.07 -51.33
C SER A 328 13.47 1.69 -52.08
N LYS A 329 14.38 2.38 -51.37
CA LYS A 329 15.63 2.92 -51.95
C LYS A 329 16.50 1.82 -52.54
N SER A 330 16.67 0.70 -51.84
CA SER A 330 17.48 -0.44 -52.29
C SER A 330 16.92 -1.10 -53.56
N ASN A 331 15.60 -1.04 -53.74
CA ASN A 331 14.88 -1.57 -54.90
C ASN A 331 14.69 -0.53 -56.03
N GLY A 332 15.27 0.66 -55.91
CA GLY A 332 15.15 1.73 -56.92
C GLY A 332 13.74 2.34 -57.02
N LEU A 333 12.92 2.18 -55.97
CA LEU A 333 11.56 2.70 -55.88
C LEU A 333 11.55 4.05 -55.14
N PRO A 334 10.54 4.91 -55.38
CA PRO A 334 10.34 6.11 -54.57
C PRO A 334 10.07 5.73 -53.10
N PRO A 335 10.42 6.59 -52.12
CA PRO A 335 10.14 6.33 -50.72
C PRO A 335 8.62 6.20 -50.49
N PRO A 336 8.18 5.28 -49.62
CA PRO A 336 6.78 5.15 -49.26
C PRO A 336 6.31 6.42 -48.55
N PRO A 337 4.99 6.72 -48.60
CA PRO A 337 4.42 7.76 -47.75
C PRO A 337 4.62 7.42 -46.26
N PRO A 338 4.52 8.40 -45.35
CA PRO A 338 4.44 8.13 -43.91
C PRO A 338 3.35 7.11 -43.62
N VAL A 339 3.60 6.28 -42.60
CA VAL A 339 2.62 5.30 -42.09
C VAL A 339 1.38 6.04 -41.61
N GLU A 340 1.57 7.10 -40.84
CA GLU A 340 0.51 7.97 -40.34
C GLU A 340 0.92 9.44 -40.52
N ASP A 341 -0.03 10.29 -40.93
CA ASP A 341 0.12 11.75 -41.02
C ASP A 341 -1.11 12.39 -40.37
N LEU A 342 -1.09 12.45 -39.04
CA LEU A 342 -2.22 12.86 -38.22
C LEU A 342 -2.14 14.35 -37.90
N GLU A 343 -3.09 15.13 -38.43
CA GLU A 343 -3.26 16.53 -38.00
C GLU A 343 -3.88 16.56 -36.60
N LEU A 344 -3.08 17.02 -35.64
CA LEU A 344 -3.45 16.98 -34.22
C LEU A 344 -4.72 17.78 -33.92
N GLU A 345 -4.96 18.88 -34.63
CA GLU A 345 -6.22 19.65 -34.56
C GLU A 345 -7.46 18.81 -34.92
N LYS A 346 -7.34 17.89 -35.87
CA LYS A 346 -8.47 17.03 -36.29
C LYS A 346 -8.66 15.82 -35.38
N VAL A 347 -7.57 15.29 -34.81
CA VAL A 347 -7.61 14.09 -33.97
C VAL A 347 -7.94 14.40 -32.51
N LEU A 348 -7.38 15.50 -31.98
CA LEU A 348 -7.51 15.91 -30.57
C LEU A 348 -8.32 17.21 -30.38
N GLY A 349 -8.83 17.80 -31.47
CA GLY A 349 -9.72 18.97 -31.39
C GLY A 349 -11.03 18.68 -30.66
N ASP A 350 -11.86 19.72 -30.49
CA ASP A 350 -13.10 19.66 -29.70
C ASP A 350 -14.08 18.60 -30.24
N MET A 351 -14.01 17.39 -29.70
CA MET A 351 -15.05 16.39 -29.88
C MET A 351 -16.36 16.91 -29.28
N PRO A 352 -17.51 16.75 -29.96
CA PRO A 352 -18.79 17.20 -29.44
C PRO A 352 -19.09 16.51 -28.10
N GLN A 353 -19.55 17.29 -27.12
CA GLN A 353 -19.93 16.77 -25.82
C GLN A 353 -21.07 15.75 -25.95
N LYS A 354 -20.91 14.58 -25.33
CA LYS A 354 -21.95 13.55 -25.27
C LYS A 354 -23.01 13.95 -24.25
N CYS A 355 -24.28 13.88 -24.64
CA CYS A 355 -25.42 14.03 -23.74
C CYS A 355 -25.97 12.64 -23.39
N PHE A 356 -26.23 12.41 -22.10
CA PHE A 356 -26.87 11.20 -21.59
C PHE A 356 -28.16 11.59 -20.87
N GLU A 357 -29.23 10.84 -21.11
CA GLU A 357 -30.49 10.96 -20.36
C GLU A 357 -30.58 9.80 -19.38
N PHE A 358 -30.65 10.12 -18.09
CA PHE A 358 -30.75 9.13 -17.01
C PHE A 358 -32.06 9.28 -16.26
N SER A 359 -32.68 8.16 -15.92
CA SER A 359 -33.91 8.09 -15.13
C SER A 359 -33.59 7.65 -13.70
N ARG A 360 -34.19 8.32 -12.71
CA ARG A 360 -34.15 7.87 -11.31
C ARG A 360 -35.12 6.72 -11.12
N ILE A 361 -34.67 5.65 -10.50
CA ILE A 361 -35.47 4.45 -10.24
C ILE A 361 -35.62 4.29 -8.72
N PRO A 362 -36.85 4.28 -8.17
CA PRO A 362 -37.06 4.02 -6.76
C PRO A 362 -36.58 2.61 -6.38
N GLN A 363 -35.71 2.52 -5.39
CA GLN A 363 -35.27 1.24 -4.83
C GLN A 363 -36.35 0.66 -3.92
N LEU A 364 -36.70 -0.62 -4.13
CA LEU A 364 -37.55 -1.38 -3.22
C LEU A 364 -36.74 -1.72 -1.97
N ARG A 365 -37.33 -1.51 -0.79
CA ARG A 365 -36.67 -1.63 0.51
C ARG A 365 -37.54 -2.42 1.45
N GLU A 366 -36.89 -3.23 2.28
CA GLU A 366 -37.56 -4.05 3.29
C GLU A 366 -36.84 -3.86 4.63
N PRO A 367 -37.58 -3.65 5.73
CA PRO A 367 -36.97 -3.62 7.05
C PRO A 367 -36.24 -4.93 7.34
N LEU A 368 -35.16 -4.83 8.12
CA LEU A 368 -34.39 -5.99 8.53
C LEU A 368 -35.28 -6.96 9.35
N ASP A 369 -35.41 -8.19 8.88
CA ASP A 369 -36.17 -9.26 9.56
C ASP A 369 -35.20 -10.36 10.00
N ILE A 370 -34.79 -10.32 11.26
CA ILE A 370 -33.94 -11.34 11.89
C ILE A 370 -34.81 -12.15 12.86
N ALA A 371 -34.76 -13.47 12.69
CA ALA A 371 -35.61 -14.41 13.43
C ALA A 371 -35.58 -14.18 14.95
N PRO A 372 -36.75 -14.08 15.62
CA PRO A 372 -36.85 -13.99 17.07
C PRO A 372 -36.19 -15.21 17.73
N GLY A 373 -35.09 -15.01 18.45
CA GLY A 373 -34.29 -16.07 19.07
C GLY A 373 -32.85 -16.14 18.58
N THR A 374 -32.50 -15.43 17.50
CA THR A 374 -31.09 -15.22 17.09
C THR A 374 -30.32 -14.57 18.24
N THR A 375 -29.26 -15.21 18.72
CA THR A 375 -28.47 -14.66 19.82
C THR A 375 -27.44 -13.65 19.33
N LEU A 376 -26.93 -12.79 20.22
CA LEU A 376 -25.82 -11.89 19.89
C LEU A 376 -24.61 -12.65 19.35
N MET A 377 -24.31 -13.81 19.94
CA MET A 377 -23.19 -14.65 19.50
C MET A 377 -23.42 -15.20 18.08
N ASP A 378 -24.66 -15.54 17.71
CA ASP A 378 -24.97 -15.98 16.35
C ASP A 378 -24.74 -14.85 15.33
N SER A 379 -25.12 -13.62 15.69
CA SER A 379 -24.83 -12.44 14.88
C SER A 379 -23.33 -12.17 14.77
N LEU A 380 -22.60 -12.18 15.89
CA LEU A 380 -21.14 -11.97 15.91
C LEU A 380 -20.39 -13.01 15.06
N LYS A 381 -20.75 -14.30 15.18
CA LYS A 381 -20.13 -15.38 14.39
C LYS A 381 -20.27 -15.17 12.88
N ARG A 382 -21.34 -14.53 12.43
CA ARG A 382 -21.53 -14.22 11.00
C ARG A 382 -20.80 -12.94 10.61
N VAL A 383 -20.98 -11.86 11.38
CA VAL A 383 -20.38 -10.54 11.10
C VAL A 383 -18.85 -10.60 11.13
N LEU A 384 -18.25 -11.22 12.15
CA LEU A 384 -16.78 -11.31 12.28
C LEU A 384 -16.11 -12.13 11.17
N LYS A 385 -16.88 -12.95 10.44
CA LYS A 385 -16.39 -13.75 9.30
C LYS A 385 -16.59 -13.08 7.95
N LEU A 386 -17.33 -11.98 7.90
CA LEU A 386 -17.57 -11.25 6.66
C LEU A 386 -16.27 -10.61 6.19
N PRO A 387 -15.84 -10.73 4.91
CA PRO A 387 -14.57 -10.19 4.44
C PRO A 387 -14.35 -8.70 4.66
N SER A 388 -15.40 -7.87 4.71
CA SER A 388 -15.26 -6.44 5.08
C SER A 388 -14.87 -6.25 6.55
N VAL A 389 -15.25 -7.16 7.43
CA VAL A 389 -15.00 -7.09 8.88
C VAL A 389 -13.81 -7.94 9.32
N CYS A 390 -13.69 -9.17 8.83
CA CYS A 390 -12.69 -10.14 9.31
C CYS A 390 -11.25 -9.65 9.16
N SER A 391 -10.31 -10.35 9.80
CA SER A 391 -8.88 -10.10 9.65
C SER A 391 -8.44 -10.00 8.19
N LYS A 392 -7.60 -9.01 7.89
CA LYS A 392 -6.99 -8.81 6.57
C LYS A 392 -5.58 -9.42 6.48
N ARG A 393 -5.24 -10.36 7.37
CA ARG A 393 -3.89 -10.97 7.45
C ARG A 393 -3.45 -11.60 6.13
N PHE A 394 -4.38 -12.23 5.40
CA PHE A 394 -4.14 -12.81 4.07
C PHE A 394 -3.70 -11.80 3.00
N LEU A 395 -4.03 -10.51 3.19
CA LEU A 395 -3.56 -9.41 2.33
C LEU A 395 -2.28 -8.75 2.86
N THR A 396 -1.99 -8.90 4.15
CA THR A 396 -0.99 -8.07 4.84
C THR A 396 0.37 -8.74 4.96
N THR A 397 0.43 -10.05 5.27
CA THR A 397 1.71 -10.71 5.63
C THR A 397 2.61 -11.03 4.43
N LYS A 398 2.03 -11.06 3.23
CA LYS A 398 2.69 -11.35 1.95
C LYS A 398 3.19 -10.12 1.18
N VAL A 399 2.91 -8.92 1.68
CA VAL A 399 3.35 -7.65 1.11
C VAL A 399 4.47 -7.06 1.95
N ASP A 400 5.48 -6.46 1.33
CA ASP A 400 6.45 -5.63 2.03
C ASP A 400 5.74 -4.42 2.64
N ARG A 401 6.11 -4.06 3.87
CA ARG A 401 5.53 -2.96 4.65
C ARG A 401 6.60 -2.03 5.24
N CYS A 402 7.85 -2.19 4.81
CA CYS A 402 9.00 -1.55 5.44
C CYS A 402 10.08 -1.07 4.46
N VAL A 403 10.13 -1.60 3.23
CA VAL A 403 11.01 -1.10 2.16
C VAL A 403 10.81 0.40 1.96
N THR A 404 11.87 1.11 1.58
CA THR A 404 12.10 2.56 1.71
C THR A 404 12.55 3.02 3.10
N GLY A 405 12.21 2.30 4.17
CA GLY A 405 12.45 2.74 5.55
C GLY A 405 11.72 4.04 5.93
N LEU A 406 10.76 4.51 5.14
CA LEU A 406 9.99 5.74 5.38
C LEU A 406 8.57 5.48 5.90
N VAL A 407 8.21 4.23 6.16
CA VAL A 407 6.90 3.86 6.71
C VAL A 407 6.88 4.10 8.22
N ALA A 408 6.02 5.01 8.68
CA ALA A 408 5.85 5.34 10.10
C ALA A 408 4.63 4.66 10.73
N GLN A 409 3.59 4.39 9.93
CA GLN A 409 2.44 3.59 10.32
C GLN A 409 1.96 2.77 9.11
N GLN A 410 1.79 1.47 9.34
CA GLN A 410 1.24 0.49 8.39
C GLN A 410 0.10 -0.29 9.05
N GLN A 411 -0.48 -1.26 8.35
CA GLN A 411 -1.69 -1.97 8.77
C GLN A 411 -1.58 -2.60 10.16
N THR A 412 -0.44 -3.19 10.52
CA THR A 412 -0.31 -3.97 11.76
C THR A 412 -0.06 -3.10 12.99
N VAL A 413 -0.81 -3.37 14.06
CA VAL A 413 -0.72 -2.65 15.33
C VAL A 413 -0.59 -3.61 16.51
N GLY A 414 -0.11 -3.07 17.64
CA GLY A 414 -0.02 -3.80 18.90
C GLY A 414 1.01 -4.94 18.93
N PRO A 415 1.12 -5.64 20.07
CA PRO A 415 2.11 -6.70 20.28
C PRO A 415 1.92 -7.90 19.36
N LEU A 416 0.67 -8.19 18.96
CA LEU A 416 0.34 -9.32 18.10
C LEU A 416 0.43 -9.01 16.60
N GLN A 417 0.73 -7.75 16.24
CA GLN A 417 0.83 -7.29 14.86
C GLN A 417 -0.45 -7.61 14.05
N LEU A 418 -1.61 -7.21 14.57
CA LEU A 418 -2.90 -7.43 13.91
C LEU A 418 -3.20 -6.29 12.90
N PRO A 419 -3.73 -6.59 11.71
CA PRO A 419 -3.95 -5.62 10.64
C PRO A 419 -5.19 -4.73 10.88
N LEU A 420 -5.08 -3.80 11.83
CA LEU A 420 -6.18 -2.97 12.35
C LEU A 420 -5.89 -1.47 12.31
N SER A 421 -4.80 -1.01 11.70
CA SER A 421 -4.54 0.44 11.59
C SER A 421 -5.54 1.13 10.67
N ASP A 422 -6.18 2.19 11.15
CA ASP A 422 -7.10 3.06 10.39
C ASP A 422 -6.39 3.93 9.35
N VAL A 423 -5.14 4.31 9.64
CA VAL A 423 -4.40 5.32 8.89
C VAL A 423 -3.02 4.80 8.49
N ALA A 424 -2.59 5.16 7.28
CA ALA A 424 -1.23 5.01 6.82
C ALA A 424 -0.46 6.33 7.01
N VAL A 425 0.79 6.25 7.50
CA VAL A 425 1.64 7.43 7.69
C VAL A 425 3.04 7.15 7.14
N ILE A 426 3.53 8.06 6.31
CA ILE A 426 4.89 8.05 5.77
C ILE A 426 5.70 9.23 6.30
N ALA A 427 7.00 9.05 6.47
CA ALA A 427 7.97 10.13 6.66
C ALA A 427 8.43 10.68 5.31
N GLN A 428 8.88 11.94 5.28
CA GLN A 428 9.49 12.52 4.09
C GLN A 428 10.95 12.11 3.92
N THR A 429 11.66 12.03 5.05
CA THR A 429 13.09 11.73 5.11
C THR A 429 13.36 10.87 6.34
N TYR A 430 14.59 10.42 6.50
CA TYR A 430 15.00 9.63 7.65
C TYR A 430 15.34 10.48 8.89
N THR A 431 15.54 11.79 8.70
CA THR A 431 16.03 12.71 9.74
C THR A 431 14.95 13.63 10.28
N ASP A 432 13.98 13.99 9.45
CA ASP A 432 12.88 14.87 9.81
C ASP A 432 11.68 14.05 10.28
N LEU A 433 10.81 14.66 11.10
CA LEU A 433 9.60 14.00 11.64
C LEU A 433 8.32 14.42 10.89
N THR A 434 8.48 15.13 9.78
CA THR A 434 7.38 15.52 8.89
C THR A 434 7.09 14.42 7.88
N GLY A 435 5.85 14.40 7.39
CA GLY A 435 5.33 13.27 6.65
C GLY A 435 4.06 13.56 5.87
N GLY A 436 3.46 12.49 5.37
CA GLY A 436 2.11 12.46 4.82
C GLY A 436 1.28 11.39 5.51
N ALA A 437 -0.01 11.64 5.66
CA ALA A 437 -0.98 10.66 6.15
C ALA A 437 -2.05 10.42 5.08
N CYS A 438 -2.53 9.18 4.98
CA CYS A 438 -3.59 8.80 4.07
C CYS A 438 -4.55 7.80 4.74
N ALA A 439 -5.82 7.89 4.37
CA ALA A 439 -6.88 7.01 4.81
C ALA A 439 -7.93 6.82 3.70
N ILE A 440 -8.72 5.76 3.81
CA ILE A 440 -9.73 5.37 2.82
C ILE A 440 -11.12 5.37 3.46
N GLY A 441 -12.14 5.73 2.70
CA GLY A 441 -13.53 5.45 3.02
C GLY A 441 -14.30 4.99 1.78
N GLU A 442 -15.14 3.97 1.95
CA GLU A 442 -15.97 3.37 0.89
C GLU A 442 -17.19 2.66 1.50
N GLN A 443 -18.40 2.98 1.03
CA GLN A 443 -19.64 2.50 1.65
C GLN A 443 -20.69 1.97 0.63
N PRO A 444 -20.28 1.12 -0.32
CA PRO A 444 -21.07 0.80 -1.51
C PRO A 444 -22.42 0.13 -1.21
N ILE A 445 -22.52 -0.65 -0.13
CA ILE A 445 -23.76 -1.38 0.21
C ILE A 445 -24.86 -0.41 0.66
N LYS A 446 -24.50 0.69 1.35
CA LYS A 446 -25.44 1.78 1.63
C LYS A 446 -25.90 2.45 0.34
N GLY A 447 -25.09 2.41 -0.72
CA GLY A 447 -25.41 2.94 -2.05
C GLY A 447 -26.57 2.22 -2.72
N LEU A 448 -26.82 0.95 -2.38
CA LEU A 448 -27.99 0.19 -2.85
C LEU A 448 -29.31 0.73 -2.28
N LEU A 449 -29.26 1.44 -1.15
CA LEU A 449 -30.41 2.07 -0.50
C LEU A 449 -30.48 3.57 -0.82
N ASN A 450 -29.33 4.25 -0.76
CA ASN A 450 -29.21 5.68 -0.95
C ASN A 450 -27.81 6.08 -1.42
N SER A 451 -27.68 6.37 -2.71
CA SER A 451 -26.43 6.82 -3.35
C SER A 451 -25.85 8.11 -2.75
N LYS A 452 -26.70 9.01 -2.24
CA LYS A 452 -26.25 10.25 -1.58
C LYS A 452 -25.64 9.97 -0.20
N ALA A 453 -26.26 9.07 0.56
CA ALA A 453 -25.76 8.66 1.87
C ALA A 453 -24.43 7.92 1.73
N MET A 454 -24.31 7.02 0.74
CA MET A 454 -23.05 6.35 0.43
C MET A 454 -21.91 7.35 0.18
N ALA A 455 -22.14 8.36 -0.66
CA ALA A 455 -21.10 9.35 -0.96
C ALA A 455 -20.67 10.16 0.27
N ARG A 456 -21.63 10.50 1.13
CA ARG A 456 -21.40 11.20 2.40
C ARG A 456 -20.66 10.34 3.42
N MET A 457 -21.06 9.09 3.56
CA MET A 457 -20.44 8.12 4.45
C MET A 457 -19.02 7.78 4.01
N ALA A 458 -18.75 7.65 2.71
CA ALA A 458 -17.39 7.43 2.20
C ALA A 458 -16.44 8.60 2.55
N VAL A 459 -16.92 9.86 2.50
CA VAL A 459 -16.13 11.01 3.00
C VAL A 459 -15.97 10.95 4.51
N GLY A 460 -17.05 10.65 5.23
CA GLY A 460 -17.04 10.57 6.68
C GLY A 460 -16.04 9.55 7.19
N GLU A 461 -16.08 8.33 6.65
CA GLU A 461 -15.18 7.22 6.98
C GLU A 461 -13.73 7.56 6.65
N ALA A 462 -13.46 8.14 5.48
CA ALA A 462 -12.11 8.57 5.14
C ALA A 462 -11.54 9.57 6.17
N LEU A 463 -12.38 10.44 6.75
CA LEU A 463 -11.97 11.39 7.78
C LEU A 463 -11.90 10.78 9.18
N THR A 464 -12.80 9.86 9.55
CA THR A 464 -12.74 9.15 10.83
C THR A 464 -11.55 8.21 10.91
N ASN A 465 -11.11 7.65 9.78
CA ASN A 465 -9.85 6.94 9.67
C ASN A 465 -8.63 7.89 9.73
N LEU A 466 -8.66 9.02 8.99
CA LEU A 466 -7.54 9.96 8.94
C LEU A 466 -7.25 10.66 10.29
N VAL A 467 -8.26 10.79 11.15
CA VAL A 467 -8.20 11.61 12.37
C VAL A 467 -7.12 11.16 13.36
N TRP A 468 -6.65 9.92 13.26
CA TRP A 468 -5.66 9.33 14.17
C TRP A 468 -4.21 9.70 13.86
N ALA A 469 -3.95 10.31 12.69
CA ALA A 469 -2.68 10.96 12.40
C ALA A 469 -2.75 12.45 12.75
N LYS A 470 -1.65 13.03 13.24
CA LYS A 470 -1.58 14.48 13.36
C LYS A 470 -1.55 15.10 11.97
N VAL A 471 -2.46 16.03 11.69
CA VAL A 471 -2.52 16.75 10.41
C VAL A 471 -2.21 18.23 10.59
N THR A 472 -1.84 18.93 9.52
CA THR A 472 -1.63 20.39 9.55
C THR A 472 -2.92 21.14 9.85
N SER A 473 -4.00 20.82 9.12
CA SER A 473 -5.35 21.29 9.35
C SER A 473 -6.35 20.44 8.57
N LEU A 474 -7.64 20.47 8.94
CA LEU A 474 -8.68 19.82 8.12
C LEU A 474 -8.75 20.44 6.72
N ALA A 475 -8.54 21.75 6.59
CA ALA A 475 -8.61 22.44 5.30
C ALA A 475 -7.49 22.05 4.31
N ASP A 476 -6.42 21.45 4.81
CA ASP A 476 -5.30 20.94 4.02
C ASP A 476 -5.58 19.54 3.45
N VAL A 477 -6.61 18.85 3.94
CA VAL A 477 -6.99 17.54 3.42
C VAL A 477 -7.43 17.67 1.96
N LYS A 478 -6.86 16.80 1.14
CA LYS A 478 -7.26 16.56 -0.26
C LYS A 478 -7.63 15.10 -0.43
N ALA A 479 -8.26 14.79 -1.55
CA ALA A 479 -8.68 13.42 -1.82
C ALA A 479 -8.61 13.06 -3.30
N SER A 480 -8.37 11.78 -3.55
CA SER A 480 -8.67 11.14 -4.83
C SER A 480 -10.06 10.52 -4.78
N GLY A 481 -10.93 10.88 -5.72
CA GLY A 481 -12.29 10.32 -5.84
C GLY A 481 -12.38 9.30 -6.97
N ASN A 482 -12.62 8.02 -6.63
CA ASN A 482 -12.64 6.93 -7.61
C ASN A 482 -14.04 6.32 -7.73
N TRP A 483 -14.59 6.36 -8.95
CA TRP A 483 -16.00 6.08 -9.22
C TRP A 483 -16.20 4.81 -10.03
N MET A 484 -16.80 3.78 -9.44
CA MET A 484 -17.06 2.49 -10.07
C MET A 484 -18.57 2.26 -10.19
N TYR A 485 -19.12 2.46 -11.40
CA TYR A 485 -20.56 2.38 -11.66
C TYR A 485 -20.85 1.63 -12.95
N ALA A 486 -22.04 1.02 -13.06
CA ALA A 486 -22.60 0.60 -14.33
C ALA A 486 -23.42 1.75 -14.96
N ALA A 487 -22.81 2.93 -15.11
CA ALA A 487 -23.50 4.21 -15.27
C ALA A 487 -24.44 4.30 -16.49
N LYS A 488 -24.23 3.44 -17.50
CA LYS A 488 -25.07 3.37 -18.70
C LYS A 488 -26.31 2.49 -18.54
N LEU A 489 -26.43 1.76 -17.44
CA LEU A 489 -27.59 0.91 -17.12
C LEU A 489 -28.61 1.67 -16.28
N ASP A 490 -29.83 1.16 -16.29
CA ASP A 490 -31.00 1.75 -15.66
C ASP A 490 -30.76 2.10 -14.17
N GLY A 491 -31.05 3.35 -13.80
CA GLY A 491 -30.91 3.91 -12.45
C GLY A 491 -29.49 4.40 -12.10
N GLU A 492 -28.46 3.65 -12.49
CA GLU A 492 -27.09 3.82 -11.98
C GLU A 492 -26.46 5.18 -12.34
N GLY A 493 -26.68 5.68 -13.56
CA GLY A 493 -26.17 6.99 -13.98
C GLY A 493 -26.79 8.16 -13.21
N ALA A 494 -28.06 8.04 -12.81
CA ALA A 494 -28.73 9.04 -11.98
C ALA A 494 -28.23 8.98 -10.53
N ASP A 495 -28.01 7.77 -10.01
CA ASP A 495 -27.43 7.54 -8.68
C ASP A 495 -26.01 8.09 -8.56
N MET A 496 -25.15 7.85 -9.55
CA MET A 496 -23.80 8.41 -9.60
C MET A 496 -23.82 9.95 -9.60
N TYR A 497 -24.77 10.56 -10.33
CA TYR A 497 -24.90 12.02 -10.36
C TYR A 497 -25.37 12.59 -9.02
N ASP A 498 -26.35 11.95 -8.38
CA ASP A 498 -26.85 12.34 -7.06
C ASP A 498 -25.77 12.16 -5.98
N ALA A 499 -24.98 11.10 -6.04
CA ALA A 499 -23.79 10.87 -5.22
C ALA A 499 -22.74 11.99 -5.41
N ALA A 500 -22.45 12.39 -6.65
CA ALA A 500 -21.50 13.47 -6.95
C ALA A 500 -21.92 14.82 -6.36
N ILE A 501 -23.22 15.14 -6.40
CA ILE A 501 -23.74 16.35 -5.75
C ILE A 501 -23.54 16.27 -4.24
N ALA A 502 -23.99 15.18 -3.61
CA ALA A 502 -23.91 15.00 -2.17
C ALA A 502 -22.47 15.06 -1.65
N LEU A 503 -21.55 14.43 -2.39
CA LEU A 503 -20.12 14.50 -2.15
C LEU A 503 -19.63 15.94 -2.17
N SER A 504 -19.88 16.63 -3.28
CA SER A 504 -19.40 18.00 -3.48
C SER A 504 -19.92 18.95 -2.41
N GLU A 505 -21.19 18.87 -2.06
CA GLU A 505 -21.80 19.73 -1.02
C GLU A 505 -21.18 19.48 0.35
N SER A 506 -20.91 18.22 0.70
CA SER A 506 -20.33 17.84 1.99
C SER A 506 -18.86 18.25 2.09
N MET A 507 -18.07 18.00 1.05
CA MET A 507 -16.66 18.40 1.01
C MET A 507 -16.49 19.93 1.07
N ILE A 508 -17.35 20.69 0.39
CA ILE A 508 -17.35 22.16 0.46
C ILE A 508 -17.66 22.64 1.88
N GLN A 509 -18.62 22.02 2.57
CA GLN A 509 -18.96 22.37 3.95
C GLN A 509 -17.83 22.02 4.95
N LEU A 510 -17.16 20.88 4.75
CA LEU A 510 -15.98 20.49 5.54
C LEU A 510 -14.79 21.42 5.27
N GLY A 511 -14.72 22.00 4.08
CA GLY A 511 -13.58 22.77 3.60
C GLY A 511 -12.46 21.86 3.11
N ILE A 512 -12.78 20.72 2.50
CA ILE A 512 -11.82 19.79 1.86
C ILE A 512 -12.10 19.71 0.35
N ALA A 513 -11.20 19.12 -0.43
CA ALA A 513 -11.37 19.08 -1.88
C ALA A 513 -10.87 17.78 -2.53
N ILE A 514 -11.46 17.44 -3.67
CA ILE A 514 -10.89 16.47 -4.61
C ILE A 514 -9.95 17.22 -5.55
N ASP A 515 -8.72 16.74 -5.69
CA ASP A 515 -7.77 17.24 -6.68
C ASP A 515 -7.31 16.21 -7.73
N GLY A 516 -7.64 14.93 -7.53
CA GLY A 516 -7.43 13.85 -8.48
C GLY A 516 -8.50 12.76 -8.41
N GLY A 517 -8.42 11.76 -9.27
CA GLY A 517 -9.35 10.63 -9.27
C GLY A 517 -9.58 10.00 -10.64
N LYS A 518 -10.31 8.90 -10.65
CA LYS A 518 -10.59 8.09 -11.84
C LYS A 518 -12.05 7.61 -11.85
N ASP A 519 -12.54 7.22 -13.02
CA ASP A 519 -13.84 6.59 -13.18
C ASP A 519 -13.76 5.29 -14.00
N SER A 520 -14.66 4.36 -13.67
CA SER A 520 -14.90 3.08 -14.35
C SER A 520 -16.41 2.88 -14.48
N LEU A 521 -16.95 3.15 -15.67
CA LEU A 521 -18.39 3.35 -15.91
C LEU A 521 -19.12 2.13 -16.51
N SER A 522 -18.47 0.98 -16.56
CA SER A 522 -18.97 -0.28 -17.15
C SER A 522 -18.95 -1.43 -16.13
N MET A 523 -19.29 -1.16 -14.87
CA MET A 523 -19.24 -2.15 -13.78
C MET A 523 -20.42 -3.14 -13.80
N ALA A 524 -20.51 -3.94 -14.85
CA ALA A 524 -21.50 -5.01 -15.01
C ALA A 524 -20.92 -6.16 -15.83
N ALA A 525 -21.51 -7.35 -15.67
CA ALA A 525 -21.17 -8.53 -16.45
C ALA A 525 -22.42 -9.35 -16.79
N HIS A 526 -22.37 -10.10 -17.90
CA HIS A 526 -23.40 -11.10 -18.20
C HIS A 526 -23.14 -12.39 -17.42
N ALA A 527 -24.19 -12.93 -16.80
CA ALA A 527 -24.17 -14.23 -16.16
C ALA A 527 -25.57 -14.85 -16.22
N ASP A 528 -25.67 -16.13 -16.56
CA ASP A 528 -26.93 -16.88 -16.59
C ASP A 528 -28.09 -16.22 -17.38
N GLY A 529 -27.77 -15.59 -18.51
CA GLY A 529 -28.76 -14.90 -19.32
C GLY A 529 -29.28 -13.57 -18.74
N GLU A 530 -28.79 -13.13 -17.58
CA GLU A 530 -29.07 -11.80 -16.99
C GLU A 530 -27.83 -10.87 -17.07
N VAL A 531 -28.06 -9.57 -16.91
CA VAL A 531 -27.01 -8.56 -16.73
C VAL A 531 -26.88 -8.26 -15.25
N VAL A 532 -25.77 -8.66 -14.65
CA VAL A 532 -25.50 -8.46 -13.23
C VAL A 532 -24.75 -7.16 -13.04
N LYS A 533 -25.36 -6.22 -12.31
CA LYS A 533 -24.76 -4.93 -11.96
C LYS A 533 -23.92 -5.07 -10.69
N ALA A 534 -22.72 -4.50 -10.70
CA ALA A 534 -22.00 -4.25 -9.46
C ALA A 534 -22.78 -3.26 -8.58
N PRO A 535 -22.68 -3.36 -7.24
CA PRO A 535 -22.97 -2.23 -6.37
C PRO A 535 -22.14 -1.01 -6.80
N GLY A 536 -22.81 0.14 -6.98
CA GLY A 536 -22.12 1.40 -7.29
C GLY A 536 -21.20 1.80 -6.14
N ASN A 537 -19.94 2.06 -6.42
CA ASN A 537 -18.92 2.32 -5.41
C ASN A 537 -18.19 3.64 -5.66
N LEU A 538 -18.04 4.44 -4.60
CA LEU A 538 -17.16 5.60 -4.53
C LEU A 538 -16.12 5.32 -3.45
N VAL A 539 -14.86 5.25 -3.87
CA VAL A 539 -13.72 5.16 -2.96
C VAL A 539 -13.13 6.56 -2.82
N ILE A 540 -13.11 7.07 -1.59
CA ILE A 540 -12.45 8.32 -1.21
C ILE A 540 -11.11 7.98 -0.56
N SER A 541 -10.01 8.37 -1.19
CA SER A 541 -8.68 8.29 -0.59
C SER A 541 -8.27 9.67 -0.14
N ALA A 542 -8.43 9.97 1.15
CA ALA A 542 -8.05 11.24 1.75
C ALA A 542 -6.55 11.24 2.07
N TYR A 543 -5.87 12.35 1.80
CA TYR A 543 -4.44 12.50 2.10
C TYR A 543 -4.13 13.95 2.53
N VAL A 544 -3.13 14.08 3.40
CA VAL A 544 -2.75 15.36 4.02
C VAL A 544 -1.31 15.32 4.52
N THR A 545 -0.70 16.49 4.71
CA THR A 545 0.59 16.62 5.36
C THR A 545 0.51 16.36 6.86
N CYS A 546 1.51 15.64 7.38
CA CYS A 546 1.66 15.28 8.78
C CYS A 546 2.85 16.03 9.40
N PRO A 547 2.63 16.97 10.34
CA PRO A 547 3.73 17.77 10.92
C PRO A 547 4.55 17.02 11.97
N ASP A 548 4.01 15.94 12.54
CA ASP A 548 4.73 15.07 13.48
C ASP A 548 4.20 13.64 13.38
N ILE A 549 4.92 12.79 12.64
CA ILE A 549 4.59 11.37 12.43
C ILE A 549 4.60 10.55 13.74
N THR A 550 5.17 11.09 14.83
CA THR A 550 5.24 10.38 16.11
C THR A 550 4.00 10.54 16.98
N LEU A 551 3.05 11.39 16.56
CA LEU A 551 1.77 11.62 17.23
C LEU A 551 0.64 10.72 16.72
N THR A 552 0.92 9.82 15.79
CA THR A 552 -0.06 8.84 15.31
C THR A 552 -0.55 7.94 16.44
N VAL A 553 -1.87 7.83 16.56
CA VAL A 553 -2.59 6.93 17.47
C VAL A 553 -3.10 5.73 16.69
N THR A 554 -3.18 4.59 17.37
CA THR A 554 -3.55 3.28 16.81
C THR A 554 -4.60 2.61 17.72
N PRO A 555 -5.34 1.61 17.22
CA PRO A 555 -6.39 0.95 18.02
C PRO A 555 -5.92 0.07 19.17
N ASP A 556 -4.63 -0.27 19.28
CA ASP A 556 -4.14 -1.12 20.37
C ASP A 556 -4.27 -0.40 21.72
N LEU A 557 -5.13 -0.93 22.60
CA LEU A 557 -5.33 -0.41 23.95
C LEU A 557 -4.05 -0.57 24.78
N LYS A 558 -3.64 0.51 25.47
CA LYS A 558 -2.31 0.60 26.07
C LYS A 558 -2.32 0.87 27.57
N LEU A 559 -3.46 1.13 28.19
CA LEU A 559 -3.53 1.57 29.59
C LEU A 559 -4.00 0.50 30.58
N ALA A 560 -4.39 -0.68 30.11
CA ALA A 560 -4.90 -1.75 30.96
C ALA A 560 -5.97 -1.20 31.93
N ASN A 561 -5.88 -1.49 33.23
CA ASN A 561 -6.89 -1.07 34.22
C ASN A 561 -7.04 0.45 34.42
N ASP A 562 -6.13 1.26 33.86
CA ASP A 562 -6.20 2.73 33.89
C ASP A 562 -6.89 3.34 32.65
N GLY A 563 -7.28 2.50 31.68
CA GLY A 563 -7.95 2.92 30.45
C GLY A 563 -9.46 3.05 30.59
N VAL A 564 -10.02 4.17 30.12
CA VAL A 564 -11.45 4.41 29.98
C VAL A 564 -11.78 4.57 28.51
N LEU A 565 -12.88 3.96 28.07
CA LEU A 565 -13.38 4.07 26.70
C LEU A 565 -14.44 5.16 26.60
N LEU A 566 -14.20 6.12 25.71
CA LEU A 566 -15.08 7.23 25.41
C LEU A 566 -15.61 7.12 23.98
N HIS A 567 -16.93 7.09 23.82
CA HIS A 567 -17.60 7.06 22.52
C HIS A 567 -18.03 8.46 22.10
N ILE A 568 -17.72 8.84 20.87
CA ILE A 568 -18.24 10.02 20.18
C ILE A 568 -19.16 9.54 19.06
N ASP A 569 -20.46 9.74 19.24
CA ASP A 569 -21.50 9.36 18.28
C ASP A 569 -21.77 10.50 17.30
N LEU A 570 -21.43 10.36 16.01
CA LEU A 570 -21.72 11.39 15.01
C LEU A 570 -23.16 11.38 14.52
N ALA A 571 -23.89 10.28 14.68
CA ALA A 571 -25.29 10.16 14.28
C ALA A 571 -26.29 10.55 15.37
N LYS A 572 -25.81 10.92 16.57
CA LYS A 572 -26.65 11.41 17.68
C LYS A 572 -27.77 10.42 18.03
N GLY A 573 -27.45 9.11 18.07
CA GLY A 573 -28.36 8.06 18.52
C GLY A 573 -29.30 7.46 17.46
N LYS A 574 -29.17 7.76 16.16
CA LYS A 574 -30.08 7.20 15.12
C LYS A 574 -30.02 5.68 14.98
N ARG A 575 -28.82 5.09 15.10
CA ARG A 575 -28.58 3.63 15.11
C ARG A 575 -29.17 2.88 13.91
N ARG A 576 -28.90 3.32 12.67
CA ARG A 576 -29.44 2.70 11.45
C ARG A 576 -28.69 1.43 11.03
N LEU A 577 -29.42 0.43 10.50
CA LEU A 577 -28.86 -0.90 10.12
C LEU A 577 -28.90 -1.19 8.61
N GLY A 578 -29.55 -0.36 7.79
CA GLY A 578 -29.59 -0.55 6.35
C GLY A 578 -28.20 -0.48 5.73
N GLY A 579 -27.88 -1.46 4.90
CA GLY A 579 -26.60 -1.62 4.22
C GLY A 579 -25.45 -2.01 5.16
N SER A 580 -25.74 -2.51 6.37
CA SER A 580 -24.73 -2.96 7.32
C SER A 580 -24.18 -4.35 7.02
N ALA A 581 -22.99 -4.65 7.55
CA ALA A 581 -22.42 -5.99 7.61
C ALA A 581 -23.38 -6.98 8.30
N LEU A 582 -24.13 -6.54 9.33
CA LEU A 582 -25.16 -7.35 9.96
C LEU A 582 -26.26 -7.71 8.96
N ALA A 583 -26.81 -6.73 8.23
CA ALA A 583 -27.84 -7.00 7.23
C ALA A 583 -27.34 -7.99 6.18
N GLN A 584 -26.13 -7.76 5.65
CA GLN A 584 -25.52 -8.63 4.65
C GLN A 584 -25.32 -10.07 5.18
N ALA A 585 -24.86 -10.21 6.42
CA ALA A 585 -24.64 -11.51 7.06
C ALA A 585 -25.93 -12.35 7.26
N PHE A 586 -27.10 -11.73 7.09
CA PHE A 586 -28.42 -12.35 7.10
C PHE A 586 -29.11 -12.30 5.74
N ASP A 587 -28.34 -12.17 4.66
CA ASP A 587 -28.81 -12.16 3.27
C ASP A 587 -29.85 -11.05 3.01
N GLN A 588 -29.64 -9.88 3.62
CA GLN A 588 -30.52 -8.72 3.52
C GLN A 588 -29.73 -7.43 3.27
N VAL A 589 -30.41 -6.40 2.75
CA VAL A 589 -29.86 -5.04 2.66
C VAL A 589 -30.51 -4.12 3.70
N GLY A 590 -31.77 -4.34 4.09
CA GLY A 590 -32.51 -3.43 4.99
C GLY A 590 -33.13 -2.23 4.26
N ASP A 591 -33.55 -1.22 5.02
CA ASP A 591 -34.36 -0.09 4.51
C ASP A 591 -33.82 1.31 4.84
N ASP A 592 -33.35 1.54 6.06
CA ASP A 592 -32.83 2.82 6.54
C ASP A 592 -31.32 2.72 6.84
N CYS A 593 -30.50 3.41 6.04
CA CYS A 593 -29.04 3.32 6.10
C CYS A 593 -28.39 4.49 6.85
N PRO A 594 -27.21 4.26 7.47
CA PRO A 594 -26.36 5.33 8.01
C PRO A 594 -26.08 6.46 7.01
N ASP A 595 -25.89 7.67 7.54
CA ASP A 595 -25.61 8.88 6.76
C ASP A 595 -24.83 9.93 7.60
N LEU A 596 -24.03 10.78 6.95
CA LEU A 596 -23.43 11.96 7.56
C LEU A 596 -24.46 13.11 7.55
N ASP A 597 -25.32 13.11 8.56
CA ASP A 597 -26.39 14.11 8.68
C ASP A 597 -25.90 15.50 9.11
N ASP A 598 -24.83 15.57 9.91
CA ASP A 598 -24.28 16.81 10.45
C ASP A 598 -22.80 16.95 10.11
N VAL A 599 -22.56 17.52 8.92
CA VAL A 599 -21.21 17.70 8.34
C VAL A 599 -20.33 18.61 9.21
N LEU A 600 -20.90 19.66 9.81
CA LEU A 600 -20.14 20.60 10.66
C LEU A 600 -19.81 20.00 12.03
N TYR A 601 -20.64 19.09 12.52
CA TYR A 601 -20.32 18.32 13.72
C TYR A 601 -19.12 17.39 13.49
N LEU A 602 -19.05 16.68 12.36
CA LEU A 602 -17.86 15.90 11.98
C LEU A 602 -16.59 16.75 11.98
N LYS A 603 -16.65 17.96 11.39
CA LYS A 603 -15.54 18.91 11.45
C LYS A 603 -15.11 19.23 12.88
N SER A 604 -16.07 19.51 13.76
CA SER A 604 -15.80 19.84 15.17
C SER A 604 -15.19 18.66 15.93
N VAL A 605 -15.65 17.44 15.65
CA VAL A 605 -15.08 16.20 16.20
C VAL A 605 -13.64 16.03 15.72
N PHE A 606 -13.39 16.14 14.42
CA PHE A 606 -12.05 16.01 13.83
C PHE A 606 -11.06 17.00 14.47
N GLU A 607 -11.42 18.29 14.51
CA GLU A 607 -10.57 19.34 15.10
C GLU A 607 -10.32 19.11 16.60
N SER A 608 -11.31 18.64 17.35
CA SER A 608 -11.16 18.32 18.77
C SER A 608 -10.20 17.16 19.00
N VAL A 609 -10.31 16.08 18.20
CA VAL A 609 -9.36 14.95 18.30
C VAL A 609 -7.95 15.40 17.96
N GLN A 610 -7.77 16.26 16.94
CA GLN A 610 -6.46 16.83 16.60
C GLN A 610 -5.84 17.67 17.73
N GLU A 611 -6.65 18.35 18.54
CA GLU A 611 -6.19 19.03 19.76
C GLU A 611 -5.71 18.01 20.81
N LEU A 612 -6.53 16.99 21.09
CA LEU A 612 -6.21 15.94 22.05
C LEU A 612 -4.94 15.15 21.68
N LEU A 613 -4.71 14.88 20.39
CA LEU A 613 -3.47 14.27 19.89
C LEU A 613 -2.24 15.14 20.19
N SER A 614 -2.36 16.45 19.99
CA SER A 614 -1.26 17.40 20.21
C SER A 614 -0.84 17.44 21.68
N GLU A 615 -1.79 17.23 22.58
CA GLU A 615 -1.58 17.19 24.03
C GLU A 615 -1.30 15.77 24.56
N ARG A 616 -1.26 14.75 23.68
CA ARG A 616 -1.05 13.33 24.03
C ARG A 616 -2.06 12.82 25.06
N LEU A 617 -3.32 13.24 24.96
CA LEU A 617 -4.41 12.84 25.86
C LEU A 617 -5.13 11.56 25.43
N ILE A 618 -4.83 11.04 24.24
CA ILE A 618 -5.39 9.82 23.67
C ILE A 618 -4.29 8.75 23.65
N SER A 619 -4.57 7.57 24.21
CA SER A 619 -3.63 6.44 24.23
C SER A 619 -3.87 5.45 23.08
N ALA A 620 -5.13 5.25 22.74
CA ALA A 620 -5.59 4.43 21.63
C ALA A 620 -6.90 5.00 21.09
N GLY A 621 -7.24 4.67 19.85
CA GLY A 621 -8.50 5.07 19.27
C GLY A 621 -8.78 4.34 17.98
N HIS A 622 -10.07 4.17 17.67
CA HIS A 622 -10.53 3.47 16.48
C HIS A 622 -11.88 4.03 16.02
N ASP A 623 -12.16 3.98 14.72
CA ASP A 623 -13.42 4.44 14.16
C ASP A 623 -14.50 3.36 14.12
N ILE A 624 -15.75 3.79 14.00
CA ILE A 624 -16.90 2.89 13.84
C ILE A 624 -17.29 2.85 12.37
N SER A 625 -17.09 1.69 11.76
CA SER A 625 -17.33 1.41 10.34
C SER A 625 -18.08 0.08 10.17
N ASP A 626 -17.61 -0.85 9.33
CA ASP A 626 -18.24 -2.16 9.10
C ASP A 626 -18.31 -2.98 10.40
N GLY A 627 -19.48 -3.54 10.72
CA GLY A 627 -19.72 -4.29 11.95
C GLY A 627 -20.13 -3.44 13.16
N GLY A 628 -20.00 -2.11 13.07
CA GLY A 628 -20.51 -1.16 14.05
C GLY A 628 -19.71 -1.11 15.37
N LEU A 629 -20.33 -0.49 16.38
CA LEU A 629 -19.68 -0.17 17.66
C LEU A 629 -19.05 -1.39 18.34
N ILE A 630 -19.72 -2.55 18.30
CA ILE A 630 -19.19 -3.75 18.96
C ILE A 630 -17.92 -4.26 18.29
N VAL A 631 -17.84 -4.24 16.96
CA VAL A 631 -16.66 -4.69 16.23
C VAL A 631 -15.50 -3.74 16.48
N CYS A 632 -15.73 -2.43 16.41
CA CYS A 632 -14.73 -1.41 16.76
C CYS A 632 -14.12 -1.66 18.16
N ALA A 633 -14.96 -1.87 19.19
CA ALA A 633 -14.47 -2.15 20.53
C ALA A 633 -13.70 -3.48 20.63
N LEU A 634 -14.18 -4.52 19.95
CA LEU A 634 -13.51 -5.83 19.92
C LEU A 634 -12.14 -5.74 19.24
N GLU A 635 -12.03 -5.05 18.11
CA GLU A 635 -10.78 -4.87 17.38
C GLU A 635 -9.76 -4.09 18.21
N MET A 636 -10.17 -3.06 18.95
CA MET A 636 -9.29 -2.38 19.91
C MET A 636 -8.76 -3.34 21.00
N ALA A 637 -9.61 -4.23 21.51
CA ALA A 637 -9.21 -5.26 22.48
C ALA A 637 -8.27 -6.30 21.89
N PHE A 638 -8.51 -6.73 20.65
CA PHE A 638 -7.65 -7.66 19.92
C PHE A 638 -6.27 -7.05 19.70
N ALA A 639 -6.23 -5.80 19.23
CA ALA A 639 -5.00 -5.05 19.00
C ALA A 639 -4.19 -4.85 20.29
N GLY A 640 -4.85 -4.50 21.39
CA GLY A 640 -4.22 -4.34 22.71
C GLY A 640 -3.88 -5.66 23.42
N ASN A 641 -4.36 -6.79 22.93
CA ASN A 641 -4.29 -8.10 23.57
C ASN A 641 -4.75 -8.07 25.04
N CYS A 642 -5.91 -7.47 25.29
CA CYS A 642 -6.47 -7.25 26.63
C CYS A 642 -7.99 -7.50 26.67
N GLY A 643 -8.63 -7.30 27.82
CA GLY A 643 -10.08 -7.40 27.95
C GLY A 643 -10.78 -6.05 28.08
N LEU A 644 -12.11 -6.08 28.05
CA LEU A 644 -12.97 -4.91 28.12
C LEU A 644 -14.18 -5.17 29.01
N ASN A 645 -14.58 -4.16 29.77
CA ASN A 645 -15.86 -4.12 30.46
C ASN A 645 -16.71 -3.00 29.85
N LEU A 646 -17.60 -3.36 28.92
CA LEU A 646 -18.49 -2.44 28.22
C LEU A 646 -19.83 -2.35 28.92
N ASN A 647 -20.33 -1.12 29.08
CA ASN A 647 -21.64 -0.83 29.63
C ASN A 647 -22.35 0.20 28.73
N LEU A 648 -23.32 -0.28 27.97
CA LEU A 648 -24.05 0.50 26.98
C LEU A 648 -25.52 0.68 27.39
N ASN A 649 -26.10 1.79 26.95
CA ASN A 649 -27.53 2.05 27.06
C ASN A 649 -28.16 1.93 25.67
N SER A 650 -29.24 1.15 25.54
CA SER A 650 -29.91 0.99 24.25
C SER A 650 -30.67 2.23 23.80
N GLY A 651 -31.02 3.14 24.73
CA GLY A 651 -31.83 4.31 24.43
C GLY A 651 -33.22 3.97 23.89
N GLY A 652 -33.72 2.75 24.11
CA GLY A 652 -34.97 2.25 23.55
C GLY A 652 -34.85 1.59 22.17
N HIS A 653 -33.64 1.53 21.60
CA HIS A 653 -33.37 0.72 20.41
C HIS A 653 -33.24 -0.77 20.76
N SER A 654 -33.31 -1.64 19.75
CA SER A 654 -32.97 -3.04 19.98
C SER A 654 -31.47 -3.22 20.23
N ILE A 655 -31.09 -4.35 20.80
CA ILE A 655 -29.68 -4.71 21.04
C ILE A 655 -28.89 -4.69 19.72
N LEU A 656 -29.47 -5.21 18.63
CA LEU A 656 -28.79 -5.27 17.34
C LEU A 656 -28.52 -3.87 16.78
N HIS A 657 -29.50 -2.96 16.86
CA HIS A 657 -29.31 -1.56 16.47
C HIS A 657 -28.25 -0.87 17.34
N THR A 658 -28.22 -1.15 18.64
CA THR A 658 -27.25 -0.56 19.58
C THR A 658 -25.81 -0.96 19.25
N LEU A 659 -25.59 -2.21 18.82
CA LEU A 659 -24.26 -2.79 18.67
C LEU A 659 -23.72 -2.75 17.23
N PHE A 660 -24.57 -2.97 16.24
CA PHE A 660 -24.17 -3.17 14.83
C PHE A 660 -24.52 -2.01 13.91
N ALA A 661 -25.03 -0.89 14.44
CA ALA A 661 -25.23 0.30 13.63
C ALA A 661 -23.88 0.87 13.18
N GLU A 662 -23.73 1.03 11.87
CA GLU A 662 -22.51 1.48 11.20
C GLU A 662 -22.59 2.98 10.90
N GLU A 663 -23.09 3.71 11.89
CA GLU A 663 -23.04 5.16 11.91
C GLU A 663 -21.58 5.60 12.14
N LEU A 664 -21.20 6.75 11.58
CA LEU A 664 -19.89 7.32 11.88
C LEU A 664 -19.76 7.54 13.40
N GLY A 665 -18.62 7.14 13.94
CA GLY A 665 -18.34 7.21 15.37
C GLY A 665 -16.87 6.99 15.66
N LEU A 666 -16.43 7.38 16.86
CA LEU A 666 -15.08 7.12 17.35
C LEU A 666 -15.13 6.52 18.75
N ILE A 667 -14.26 5.56 19.05
CA ILE A 667 -13.96 5.10 20.41
C ILE A 667 -12.53 5.54 20.77
N LEU A 668 -12.37 6.22 21.89
CA LEU A 668 -11.09 6.72 22.39
C LEU A 668 -10.73 6.04 23.72
N GLU A 669 -9.51 5.53 23.84
CA GLU A 669 -8.92 5.15 25.13
C GLU A 669 -8.20 6.37 25.73
N ILE A 670 -8.65 6.77 26.92
CA ILE A 670 -8.06 7.85 27.71
C ILE A 670 -7.66 7.35 29.09
N ASN A 671 -6.68 7.99 29.71
CA ASN A 671 -6.33 7.66 31.08
C ASN A 671 -7.40 8.15 32.05
N LYS A 672 -7.73 7.33 33.06
CA LYS A 672 -8.68 7.66 34.14
C LYS A 672 -8.44 9.04 34.75
N LYS A 673 -7.18 9.46 34.90
CA LYS A 673 -6.81 10.76 35.50
C LYS A 673 -7.12 11.97 34.60
N ASP A 674 -7.21 11.75 33.28
CA ASP A 674 -7.34 12.81 32.27
C ASP A 674 -8.79 12.99 31.78
N ILE A 675 -9.73 12.15 32.27
CA ILE A 675 -11.14 12.13 31.83
C ILE A 675 -11.83 13.50 31.91
N ASP A 676 -11.66 14.22 33.01
CA ASP A 676 -12.33 15.51 33.21
C ASP A 676 -11.78 16.58 32.26
N ILE A 677 -10.49 16.53 31.95
CA ILE A 677 -9.83 17.44 31.02
C ILE A 677 -10.33 17.18 29.60
N VAL A 678 -10.34 15.92 29.17
CA VAL A 678 -10.81 15.51 27.85
C VAL A 678 -12.29 15.87 27.67
N LYS A 679 -13.15 15.49 28.62
CA LYS A 679 -14.59 15.81 28.56
C LYS A 679 -14.85 17.32 28.52
N LYS A 680 -14.09 18.10 29.28
CA LYS A 680 -14.21 19.56 29.28
C LYS A 680 -13.86 20.17 27.92
N LYS A 681 -12.78 19.69 27.27
CA LYS A 681 -12.38 20.14 25.93
C LYS A 681 -13.41 19.77 24.87
N LEU A 682 -13.83 18.51 24.83
CA LEU A 682 -14.88 18.06 23.90
C LEU A 682 -16.17 18.87 24.09
N LYS A 683 -16.61 19.08 25.34
CA LYS A 683 -17.79 19.91 25.63
C LYS A 683 -17.62 21.37 25.20
N ALA A 684 -16.43 21.95 25.36
CA ALA A 684 -16.15 23.32 24.93
C ALA A 684 -16.23 23.47 23.39
N ALA A 685 -15.88 22.42 22.65
CA ALA A 685 -16.03 22.32 21.21
C ALA A 685 -17.44 21.88 20.75
N GLY A 686 -18.38 21.68 21.69
CA GLY A 686 -19.73 21.20 21.37
C GLY A 686 -19.82 19.71 21.03
N VAL A 687 -18.75 18.93 21.25
CA VAL A 687 -18.68 17.50 20.97
C VAL A 687 -19.25 16.69 22.15
N SER A 688 -20.35 16.00 21.87
CA SER A 688 -20.98 15.06 22.79
C SER A 688 -20.17 13.78 22.88
N ASN A 689 -20.08 13.23 24.09
CA ASN A 689 -19.33 12.02 24.36
C ASN A 689 -19.95 11.24 25.53
N GLU A 690 -19.76 9.92 25.53
CA GLU A 690 -20.26 9.01 26.56
C GLU A 690 -19.14 8.05 26.97
N VAL A 691 -19.07 7.74 28.27
CA VAL A 691 -18.18 6.67 28.75
C VAL A 691 -18.91 5.36 28.56
N ILE A 692 -18.36 4.49 27.73
CA ILE A 692 -18.98 3.23 27.33
C ILE A 692 -18.33 2.01 27.98
N GLY A 693 -17.22 2.19 28.71
CA GLY A 693 -16.56 1.08 29.39
C GLY A 693 -15.17 1.41 29.89
N GLU A 694 -14.51 0.38 30.41
CA GLU A 694 -13.13 0.41 30.88
C GLU A 694 -12.33 -0.75 30.28
N VAL A 695 -11.02 -0.52 30.14
CA VAL A 695 -10.08 -1.55 29.72
C VAL A 695 -9.68 -2.41 30.92
N SER A 696 -9.48 -3.71 30.68
CA SER A 696 -9.14 -4.69 31.71
C SER A 696 -7.85 -5.41 31.35
N ALA A 697 -6.97 -5.59 32.34
CA ALA A 697 -5.79 -6.44 32.19
C ALA A 697 -6.15 -7.94 32.04
N SER A 698 -7.32 -8.35 32.52
CA SER A 698 -7.84 -9.71 32.31
C SER A 698 -8.35 -9.84 30.87
N PRO A 699 -8.00 -10.88 30.11
CA PRO A 699 -8.32 -11.03 28.68
C PRO A 699 -9.78 -11.48 28.43
N VAL A 700 -10.74 -10.87 29.13
CA VAL A 700 -12.17 -11.19 29.04
C VAL A 700 -12.92 -9.97 28.53
N ILE A 701 -13.81 -10.18 27.56
CA ILE A 701 -14.76 -9.19 27.09
C ILE A 701 -16.08 -9.42 27.82
N GLU A 702 -16.50 -8.44 28.61
CA GLU A 702 -17.83 -8.38 29.22
C GLU A 702 -18.63 -7.23 28.61
N LEU A 703 -19.82 -7.53 28.10
CA LEU A 703 -20.75 -6.54 27.57
C LEU A 703 -22.05 -6.57 28.36
N VAL A 704 -22.38 -5.44 28.95
CA VAL A 704 -23.65 -5.17 29.60
C VAL A 704 -24.43 -4.14 28.77
N VAL A 705 -25.70 -4.43 28.48
CA VAL A 705 -26.62 -3.50 27.84
C VAL A 705 -27.87 -3.39 28.69
N ASP A 706 -28.21 -2.18 29.11
CA ASP A 706 -29.36 -1.90 30.00
C ASP A 706 -29.33 -2.74 31.30
N GLN A 707 -28.14 -2.89 31.89
CA GLN A 707 -27.87 -3.69 33.11
C GLN A 707 -27.95 -5.22 32.94
N ASP A 708 -28.30 -5.71 31.75
CA ASP A 708 -28.28 -7.14 31.44
C ASP A 708 -26.94 -7.56 30.83
N LEU A 709 -26.34 -8.64 31.34
CA LEU A 709 -25.16 -9.27 30.75
C LEU A 709 -25.53 -9.88 29.39
N ARG A 710 -24.94 -9.39 28.30
CA ARG A 710 -25.21 -9.85 26.92
C ARG A 710 -24.10 -10.72 26.34
N LEU A 711 -22.85 -10.48 26.74
CA LEU A 711 -21.69 -11.24 26.29
C LEU A 711 -20.67 -11.34 27.43
N LYS A 712 -20.08 -12.52 27.60
CA LYS A 712 -18.91 -12.75 28.46
C LYS A 712 -18.06 -13.85 27.85
N GLU A 713 -16.97 -13.49 27.19
CA GLU A 713 -16.11 -14.41 26.46
C GLU A 713 -14.64 -14.02 26.58
N GLU A 714 -13.75 -14.97 26.34
CA GLU A 714 -12.32 -14.70 26.23
C GLU A 714 -12.04 -13.85 24.98
N THR A 715 -11.16 -12.83 25.09
CA THR A 715 -10.74 -11.99 23.96
C THR A 715 -10.17 -12.85 22.83
N SER A 716 -9.39 -13.88 23.16
CA SER A 716 -8.80 -14.79 22.18
C SER A 716 -9.85 -15.57 21.39
N TYR A 717 -10.95 -16.00 22.02
CA TYR A 717 -12.01 -16.74 21.33
C TYR A 717 -12.68 -15.87 20.26
N LEU A 718 -13.00 -14.61 20.58
CA LEU A 718 -13.61 -13.68 19.64
C LEU A 718 -12.64 -13.28 18.52
N ARG A 719 -11.36 -13.08 18.85
CA ARG A 719 -10.32 -12.83 17.85
C ARG A 719 -10.16 -14.02 16.90
N ASP A 720 -10.21 -15.25 17.41
CA ASP A 720 -10.08 -16.44 16.58
C ASP A 720 -11.26 -16.60 15.60
N LEU A 721 -12.48 -16.17 15.98
CA LEU A 721 -13.62 -16.08 15.07
C LEU A 721 -13.39 -15.04 13.97
N TRP A 722 -12.81 -13.88 14.32
CA TRP A 722 -12.46 -12.80 13.39
C TRP A 722 -11.30 -13.15 12.44
N GLU A 723 -10.36 -14.00 12.87
CA GLU A 723 -9.26 -14.49 12.03
C GLU A 723 -9.67 -15.66 11.11
N GLU A 724 -10.81 -16.30 11.36
CA GLU A 724 -11.15 -17.59 10.75
C GLU A 724 -11.17 -17.55 9.22
N THR A 725 -11.87 -16.55 8.63
CA THR A 725 -11.94 -16.35 7.18
C THR A 725 -10.55 -16.05 6.60
N SER A 726 -9.72 -15.26 7.30
CA SER A 726 -8.37 -14.97 6.83
C SER A 726 -7.52 -16.23 6.75
N PHE A 727 -7.56 -17.12 7.75
CA PHE A 727 -6.80 -18.37 7.71
C PHE A 727 -7.27 -19.32 6.59
N GLN A 728 -8.55 -19.28 6.24
CA GLN A 728 -9.07 -20.04 5.09
C GLN A 728 -8.50 -19.51 3.78
N LEU A 729 -8.47 -18.19 3.60
CA LEU A 729 -7.88 -17.54 2.42
C LEU A 729 -6.36 -17.74 2.36
N GLU A 730 -5.65 -17.64 3.48
CA GLU A 730 -4.21 -17.90 3.55
C GLU A 730 -3.86 -19.34 3.17
N SER A 731 -4.75 -20.31 3.45
CA SER A 731 -4.55 -21.71 3.05
C SER A 731 -4.53 -21.91 1.53
N LEU A 732 -5.02 -20.93 0.75
CA LEU A 732 -4.95 -20.92 -0.71
C LEU A 732 -3.68 -20.24 -1.23
N GLN A 733 -2.97 -19.50 -0.38
CA GLN A 733 -1.84 -18.63 -0.77
C GLN A 733 -0.49 -19.09 -0.20
N ARG A 734 -0.53 -19.96 0.82
CA ARG A 734 0.62 -20.43 1.59
C ARG A 734 0.51 -21.92 1.89
N LEU A 735 1.63 -22.57 2.19
CA LEU A 735 1.65 -23.96 2.63
C LEU A 735 0.73 -24.19 3.85
N ALA A 736 -0.25 -25.09 3.70
CA ALA A 736 -1.30 -25.34 4.69
C ALA A 736 -0.78 -25.74 6.08
N SER A 737 0.39 -26.39 6.17
CA SER A 737 1.02 -26.72 7.46
C SER A 737 1.43 -25.47 8.24
N CYS A 738 2.00 -24.47 7.57
CA CYS A 738 2.39 -23.19 8.18
C CYS A 738 1.15 -22.42 8.63
N VAL A 739 0.10 -22.36 7.80
CA VAL A 739 -1.16 -21.71 8.15
C VAL A 739 -1.79 -22.36 9.39
N LYS A 740 -1.78 -23.70 9.48
CA LYS A 740 -2.24 -24.43 10.66
C LYS A 740 -1.41 -24.11 11.91
N LEU A 741 -0.08 -24.05 11.78
CA LEU A 741 0.81 -23.69 12.89
C LEU A 741 0.54 -22.26 13.39
N GLU A 742 0.41 -21.28 12.49
CA GLU A 742 0.09 -19.90 12.87
C GLU A 742 -1.29 -19.80 13.52
N LYS A 743 -2.30 -20.49 12.98
CA LYS A 743 -3.65 -20.53 13.56
C LYS A 743 -3.69 -21.12 14.96
N GLU A 744 -3.04 -22.25 15.18
CA GLU A 744 -3.00 -22.88 16.51
C GLU A 744 -2.10 -22.09 17.48
N GLY A 745 -1.00 -21.53 17.00
CA GLY A 745 -0.11 -20.68 17.79
C GLY A 745 -0.77 -19.39 18.24
N LEU A 746 -1.55 -18.73 17.36
CA LEU A 746 -2.19 -17.43 17.63
C LEU A 746 -3.07 -17.46 18.89
N LYS A 747 -3.75 -18.58 19.15
CA LYS A 747 -4.62 -18.78 20.33
C LYS A 747 -3.90 -18.53 21.65
N HIS A 748 -2.59 -18.77 21.68
CA HIS A 748 -1.76 -18.72 22.87
C HIS A 748 -0.68 -17.62 22.81
N ARG A 749 -0.69 -16.77 21.77
CA ARG A 749 0.26 -15.66 21.64
C ARG A 749 0.13 -14.68 22.79
N GLN A 750 1.27 -14.14 23.22
CA GLN A 750 1.37 -13.14 24.27
C GLN A 750 2.11 -11.92 23.76
N SER A 751 2.19 -10.87 24.58
CA SER A 751 3.08 -9.75 24.28
C SER A 751 4.54 -10.20 24.35
N PRO A 752 5.37 -9.93 23.33
CA PRO A 752 6.77 -10.35 23.35
C PRO A 752 7.56 -9.77 24.54
N LEU A 753 8.31 -10.62 25.25
CA LEU A 753 9.15 -10.26 26.39
C LEU A 753 10.51 -9.71 25.94
N TRP A 754 10.50 -8.55 25.28
CA TRP A 754 11.73 -7.92 24.79
C TRP A 754 12.52 -7.20 25.89
N SER A 755 13.85 -7.33 25.83
CA SER A 755 14.76 -6.69 26.77
C SER A 755 16.02 -6.21 26.06
N LEU A 756 16.61 -5.12 26.52
CA LEU A 756 17.84 -4.55 25.96
C LEU A 756 18.97 -4.64 26.97
N SER A 757 20.14 -5.12 26.55
CA SER A 757 21.36 -5.12 27.36
C SER A 757 22.05 -3.75 27.40
N PHE A 758 21.54 -2.76 26.67
CA PHE A 758 22.05 -1.41 26.59
C PHE A 758 20.92 -0.38 26.39
N THR A 759 21.23 0.90 26.56
CA THR A 759 20.29 2.00 26.24
C THR A 759 20.64 2.60 24.88
N PRO A 760 19.72 2.59 23.89
CA PRO A 760 19.95 3.21 22.58
C PRO A 760 20.25 4.70 22.70
N LYS A 761 21.22 5.19 21.92
CA LYS A 761 21.65 6.60 21.90
C LYS A 761 22.03 7.03 20.50
N PHE A 762 21.82 8.31 20.20
CA PHE A 762 22.24 8.88 18.93
C PHE A 762 23.77 8.87 18.85
N THR A 763 24.26 8.78 17.62
CA THR A 763 25.68 8.93 17.33
C THR A 763 26.15 10.30 17.78
N ASN A 764 27.37 10.37 18.32
CA ASN A 764 27.95 11.62 18.78
C ASN A 764 27.98 12.67 17.64
N SER A 765 27.40 13.84 17.89
CA SER A 765 27.29 14.93 16.91
C SER A 765 28.63 15.37 16.34
N LYS A 766 29.74 15.23 17.11
CA LYS A 766 31.10 15.51 16.61
C LYS A 766 31.54 14.54 15.50
N LEU A 767 31.12 13.27 15.55
CA LEU A 767 31.40 12.29 14.50
C LEU A 767 30.56 12.57 13.25
N ILE A 768 29.30 12.94 13.44
CA ILE A 768 28.39 13.32 12.34
C ILE A 768 28.88 14.60 11.63
N ALA A 769 29.41 15.57 12.38
CA ALA A 769 29.93 16.82 11.84
C ALA A 769 31.41 16.76 11.41
N ALA A 770 32.08 15.61 11.53
CA ALA A 770 33.48 15.47 11.17
C ALA A 770 33.68 15.72 9.66
N SER A 771 34.73 16.47 9.31
CA SER A 771 35.09 16.76 7.91
C SER A 771 35.71 15.56 7.18
N SER A 772 36.20 14.56 7.92
CA SER A 772 36.70 13.31 7.38
C SER A 772 35.96 12.17 8.08
N LYS A 773 35.20 11.41 7.29
CA LYS A 773 34.43 10.25 7.75
C LYS A 773 34.93 8.99 7.02
N PRO A 774 34.87 7.81 7.66
CA PRO A 774 35.13 6.57 6.95
C PRO A 774 34.13 6.41 5.80
N LYS A 775 34.65 6.09 4.62
CA LYS A 775 33.83 5.80 3.45
C LYS A 775 33.26 4.40 3.54
N VAL A 776 31.97 4.27 3.24
CA VAL A 776 31.29 2.99 3.08
C VAL A 776 30.69 2.89 1.68
N ALA A 777 31.00 1.80 1.00
CA ALA A 777 30.47 1.49 -0.32
C ALA A 777 29.10 0.84 -0.17
N ILE A 778 28.04 1.52 -0.63
CA ILE A 778 26.69 0.96 -0.69
C ILE A 778 26.53 0.37 -2.08
N ILE A 779 26.68 -0.95 -2.17
CA ILE A 779 26.67 -1.68 -3.45
C ILE A 779 25.23 -2.07 -3.77
N ARG A 780 24.79 -1.73 -4.98
CA ARG A 780 23.50 -2.15 -5.54
C ARG A 780 23.64 -2.72 -6.95
N GLU A 781 22.70 -3.56 -7.31
CA GLU A 781 22.54 -4.15 -8.65
C GLU A 781 21.12 -3.85 -9.19
N GLU A 782 20.89 -4.02 -10.49
CA GLU A 782 19.55 -3.95 -11.08
C GLU A 782 18.53 -4.80 -10.30
N GLY A 783 17.40 -4.19 -9.91
CA GLY A 783 16.37 -4.83 -9.08
C GLY A 783 16.59 -4.71 -7.56
N SER A 784 17.72 -4.16 -7.11
CA SER A 784 17.91 -3.79 -5.70
C SER A 784 17.00 -2.61 -5.31
N ASN A 785 16.52 -2.59 -4.07
CA ASN A 785 15.57 -1.55 -3.62
C ASN A 785 15.73 -1.09 -2.15
N GLY A 786 16.75 -1.59 -1.43
CA GLY A 786 17.03 -1.22 -0.03
C GLY A 786 18.21 -0.26 0.17
N ASP A 787 18.67 0.42 -0.89
CA ASP A 787 19.89 1.22 -0.88
C ASP A 787 19.76 2.54 -0.11
N ARG A 788 18.58 3.17 -0.14
CA ARG A 788 18.36 4.49 0.45
C ARG A 788 18.34 4.43 1.97
N GLU A 789 17.61 3.48 2.54
CA GLU A 789 17.55 3.28 3.99
C GLU A 789 18.88 2.75 4.54
N MET A 790 19.59 1.88 3.81
CA MET A 790 20.92 1.41 4.16
C MET A 790 21.90 2.59 4.24
N SER A 791 21.89 3.44 3.21
CA SER A 791 22.70 4.66 3.17
C SER A 791 22.38 5.59 4.35
N ALA A 792 21.11 5.76 4.68
CA ALA A 792 20.67 6.60 5.78
C ALA A 792 21.11 6.06 7.15
N ALA A 793 21.06 4.74 7.37
CA ALA A 793 21.51 4.10 8.59
C ALA A 793 23.03 4.28 8.80
N PHE A 794 23.84 4.09 7.76
CA PHE A 794 25.28 4.35 7.80
C PHE A 794 25.60 5.83 8.00
N TYR A 795 24.87 6.73 7.34
CA TYR A 795 24.99 8.17 7.56
C TYR A 795 24.68 8.55 9.02
N ALA A 796 23.59 8.01 9.58
CA ALA A 796 23.19 8.22 10.97
C ALA A 796 24.23 7.66 11.98
N ALA A 797 25.03 6.66 11.58
CA ALA A 797 26.16 6.16 12.35
C ALA A 797 27.45 6.99 12.18
N GLY A 798 27.49 7.96 11.27
CA GLY A 798 28.63 8.85 11.06
C GLY A 798 29.63 8.41 10.00
N PHE A 799 29.19 7.60 9.03
CA PHE A 799 29.93 7.29 7.81
C PHE A 799 29.67 8.32 6.70
N GLU A 800 30.49 8.26 5.64
CA GLU A 800 30.21 8.85 4.33
C GLU A 800 29.78 7.72 3.38
N PRO A 801 28.47 7.53 3.13
CA PRO A 801 27.98 6.52 2.21
C PRO A 801 28.17 6.95 0.75
N TRP A 802 28.56 5.99 -0.10
CA TRP A 802 28.72 6.17 -1.54
C TRP A 802 27.78 5.25 -2.32
N ASP A 803 27.08 5.80 -3.31
CA ASP A 803 26.25 5.04 -4.25
C ASP A 803 27.15 4.38 -5.30
N ILE A 804 27.20 3.05 -5.31
CA ILE A 804 28.00 2.27 -6.25
C ILE A 804 27.14 1.18 -6.87
N THR A 805 26.97 1.24 -8.19
CA THR A 805 26.32 0.14 -8.93
C THR A 805 27.34 -0.93 -9.31
N MET A 806 26.86 -2.14 -9.55
CA MET A 806 27.71 -3.18 -10.16
C MET A 806 28.26 -2.77 -11.52
N SER A 807 27.50 -1.99 -12.31
CA SER A 807 28.00 -1.42 -13.56
C SER A 807 29.22 -0.51 -13.35
N ASP A 808 29.29 0.21 -12.23
CA ASP A 808 30.43 1.07 -11.92
C ASP A 808 31.71 0.25 -11.63
N LEU A 809 31.56 -0.84 -10.88
CA LEU A 809 32.67 -1.77 -10.56
C LEU A 809 33.14 -2.54 -11.80
N LEU A 810 32.21 -3.14 -12.56
CA LEU A 810 32.51 -3.97 -13.73
C LEU A 810 33.19 -3.18 -14.86
N ASN A 811 32.88 -1.88 -14.96
CA ASN A 811 33.51 -0.98 -15.93
C ASN A 811 34.79 -0.31 -15.40
N GLY A 812 35.26 -0.66 -14.20
CA GLY A 812 36.46 -0.09 -13.59
C GLY A 812 36.36 1.40 -13.27
N LYS A 813 35.14 1.95 -13.12
CA LYS A 813 34.92 3.37 -12.77
C LYS A 813 35.30 3.66 -11.32
N ILE A 814 35.32 2.65 -10.46
CA ILE A 814 35.70 2.75 -9.04
C ILE A 814 36.31 1.43 -8.55
N SER A 815 37.23 1.51 -7.56
CA SER A 815 37.75 0.36 -6.81
C SER A 815 37.24 0.39 -5.38
N LEU A 816 37.17 -0.78 -4.74
CA LEU A 816 36.80 -0.89 -3.32
C LEU A 816 37.96 -0.58 -2.35
N ASP A 817 39.20 -0.38 -2.86
CA ASP A 817 40.41 -0.17 -2.03
C ASP A 817 40.33 1.07 -1.12
N ASP A 818 39.59 2.10 -1.54
CA ASP A 818 39.45 3.36 -0.82
C ASP A 818 38.34 3.33 0.27
N PHE A 819 37.65 2.20 0.40
CA PHE A 819 36.52 2.04 1.32
C PHE A 819 36.92 1.29 2.59
N ARG A 820 36.36 1.72 3.72
CA ARG A 820 36.55 1.05 5.03
C ARG A 820 35.48 0.01 5.32
N GLY A 821 34.36 0.06 4.61
CA GLY A 821 33.29 -0.92 4.69
C GLY A 821 32.54 -1.03 3.37
N VAL A 822 31.89 -2.17 3.19
CA VAL A 822 31.04 -2.49 2.04
C VAL A 822 29.72 -3.02 2.59
N ALA A 823 28.60 -2.54 2.06
CA ALA A 823 27.27 -3.05 2.36
C ALA A 823 26.56 -3.42 1.06
N PHE A 824 26.12 -4.68 0.96
CA PHE A 824 25.24 -5.14 -0.10
C PHE A 824 23.81 -4.91 0.34
N VAL A 825 23.05 -4.18 -0.48
CA VAL A 825 21.68 -3.78 -0.13
C VAL A 825 20.68 -4.91 -0.41
N GLY A 826 19.51 -4.83 0.24
CA GLY A 826 18.39 -5.74 -0.05
C GLY A 826 17.65 -5.41 -1.35
N GLY A 827 16.80 -6.34 -1.77
CA GLY A 827 15.89 -6.18 -2.90
C GLY A 827 15.76 -7.48 -3.69
N PHE A 828 15.32 -7.34 -4.94
CA PHE A 828 15.05 -8.45 -5.85
C PHE A 828 15.97 -8.33 -7.06
N SER A 829 17.28 -8.48 -6.85
CA SER A 829 18.25 -8.35 -7.94
C SER A 829 17.90 -9.35 -9.05
N TYR A 830 17.75 -8.90 -10.30
CA TYR A 830 17.23 -9.72 -11.40
C TYR A 830 15.84 -10.33 -11.18
N ALA A 831 15.00 -9.69 -10.34
CA ALA A 831 13.70 -10.20 -9.91
C ALA A 831 13.75 -11.60 -9.27
N ASP A 832 14.91 -12.00 -8.73
CA ASP A 832 15.22 -13.35 -8.24
C ASP A 832 15.01 -14.46 -9.30
N VAL A 833 15.02 -14.11 -10.59
CA VAL A 833 15.02 -15.07 -11.70
C VAL A 833 16.36 -15.81 -11.65
N LEU A 834 16.33 -17.10 -11.32
CA LEU A 834 17.46 -17.99 -10.94
C LEU A 834 17.77 -18.08 -9.43
N ASP A 835 16.82 -17.73 -8.58
CA ASP A 835 16.91 -17.65 -7.11
C ASP A 835 17.67 -16.40 -6.63
N SER A 836 17.35 -15.99 -5.40
CA SER A 836 17.75 -14.72 -4.83
C SER A 836 19.27 -14.53 -4.77
N ALA A 837 19.70 -13.33 -5.19
CA ALA A 837 21.10 -12.89 -5.26
C ALA A 837 22.07 -13.75 -6.12
N LYS A 838 21.62 -14.85 -6.74
CA LYS A 838 22.51 -15.70 -7.55
C LYS A 838 22.97 -15.00 -8.83
N GLY A 839 22.08 -14.29 -9.51
CA GLY A 839 22.43 -13.47 -10.68
C GLY A 839 23.50 -12.43 -10.34
N TRP A 840 23.32 -11.70 -9.24
CA TRP A 840 24.28 -10.72 -8.75
C TRP A 840 25.63 -11.35 -8.39
N SER A 841 25.64 -12.44 -7.61
CA SER A 841 26.88 -13.15 -7.29
C SER A 841 27.58 -13.70 -8.54
N ALA A 842 26.85 -14.16 -9.54
CA ALA A 842 27.41 -14.67 -10.79
C ALA A 842 28.07 -13.54 -11.61
N SER A 843 27.44 -12.36 -11.67
CA SER A 843 28.01 -11.16 -12.31
C SER A 843 29.37 -10.79 -11.73
N ILE A 844 29.57 -10.94 -10.41
CA ILE A 844 30.86 -10.70 -9.74
C ILE A 844 31.90 -11.77 -10.11
N ARG A 845 31.51 -13.05 -10.08
CA ARG A 845 32.46 -14.17 -10.26
C ARG A 845 32.89 -14.38 -11.71
N VAL A 846 32.02 -14.10 -12.66
CA VAL A 846 32.21 -14.40 -14.10
C VAL A 846 32.57 -13.14 -14.92
N GLY A 847 32.39 -11.95 -14.35
CA GLY A 847 32.68 -10.68 -15.02
C GLY A 847 34.17 -10.42 -15.30
N PRO A 848 34.49 -9.47 -16.19
CA PRO A 848 35.86 -9.03 -16.42
C PRO A 848 36.43 -8.43 -15.12
N GLY A 849 37.49 -9.04 -14.56
CA GLY A 849 38.06 -8.63 -13.26
C GLY A 849 37.72 -9.54 -12.08
N GLY A 850 37.22 -10.75 -12.32
CA GLY A 850 36.93 -11.79 -11.30
C GLY A 850 38.14 -12.30 -10.51
N ASP A 851 38.76 -11.42 -9.71
CA ASP A 851 39.62 -11.74 -8.57
C ASP A 851 39.07 -11.08 -7.28
N VAL A 852 37.80 -10.66 -7.28
CA VAL A 852 37.11 -10.15 -6.09
C VAL A 852 36.52 -11.32 -5.30
N GLY A 853 37.40 -12.03 -4.58
CA GLY A 853 37.04 -13.00 -3.56
C GLY A 853 37.07 -14.47 -4.01
N GLY A 854 38.15 -15.16 -3.64
CA GLY A 854 38.20 -16.62 -3.41
C GLY A 854 37.78 -17.53 -4.56
N SER A 855 38.74 -18.31 -5.08
CA SER A 855 38.60 -19.30 -6.15
C SER A 855 37.58 -20.43 -5.86
N LEU A 856 36.29 -20.18 -6.04
CA LEU A 856 35.26 -21.20 -6.07
C LEU A 856 34.52 -21.07 -7.40
N GLY A 857 34.62 -22.11 -8.24
CA GLY A 857 34.16 -22.10 -9.63
C GLY A 857 32.66 -21.87 -9.84
N VAL A 858 32.20 -22.08 -11.08
CA VAL A 858 30.91 -21.67 -11.68
C VAL A 858 29.63 -22.17 -10.96
N GLY A 859 29.72 -22.89 -9.83
CA GLY A 859 28.57 -23.32 -9.01
C GLY A 859 28.59 -22.87 -7.55
N GLY A 860 29.62 -22.14 -7.11
CA GLY A 860 29.89 -21.94 -5.67
C GLY A 860 30.28 -23.24 -4.96
N ASP A 861 30.66 -23.14 -3.69
CA ASP A 861 30.87 -24.31 -2.84
C ASP A 861 29.51 -24.81 -2.31
N LEU A 862 29.01 -25.89 -2.90
CA LEU A 862 27.72 -26.49 -2.52
C LEU A 862 27.70 -27.03 -1.09
N SER A 863 28.86 -27.15 -0.43
CA SER A 863 28.95 -27.48 0.99
C SER A 863 28.65 -26.27 1.89
N GLN A 864 28.85 -25.03 1.42
CA GLN A 864 28.60 -23.84 2.26
C GLN A 864 27.12 -23.66 2.61
N PRO A 865 26.82 -23.02 3.75
CA PRO A 865 25.49 -22.54 4.06
C PRO A 865 24.97 -21.59 2.98
N ARG A 866 23.66 -21.62 2.74
CA ARG A 866 22.97 -20.76 1.77
C ARG A 866 21.57 -20.42 2.23
N PHE A 867 20.98 -19.39 1.65
CA PHE A 867 19.56 -19.08 1.81
C PHE A 867 18.76 -19.69 0.65
N VAL A 868 17.58 -20.22 0.96
CA VAL A 868 16.66 -20.86 0.01
C VAL A 868 15.22 -20.41 0.31
N HIS A 869 14.26 -20.84 -0.52
CA HIS A 869 12.83 -20.59 -0.29
C HIS A 869 12.40 -20.87 1.15
N ASN A 870 11.59 -19.96 1.68
CA ASN A 870 10.93 -20.12 2.97
C ASN A 870 10.11 -21.41 2.98
N GLU A 871 10.03 -22.07 4.15
CA GLU A 871 9.17 -23.25 4.31
C GLU A 871 7.69 -22.96 4.05
N SER A 872 7.24 -21.71 4.24
CA SER A 872 5.89 -21.28 3.93
C SER A 872 5.54 -21.32 2.44
N GLY A 873 6.56 -21.38 1.56
CA GLY A 873 6.40 -21.30 0.11
C GLY A 873 5.99 -19.90 -0.38
N ARG A 874 6.12 -18.87 0.47
CA ARG A 874 5.66 -17.51 0.18
C ARG A 874 6.64 -16.46 0.70
N PHE A 875 6.60 -15.28 0.08
CA PHE A 875 7.18 -14.06 0.66
C PHE A 875 6.53 -13.78 2.02
N GLU A 876 7.36 -13.53 3.03
CA GLU A 876 6.94 -13.13 4.37
C GLU A 876 7.50 -11.75 4.67
N CYS A 877 6.63 -10.80 4.99
CA CYS A 877 6.99 -9.55 5.65
C CYS A 877 6.44 -9.56 7.08
N ARG A 878 7.32 -9.60 8.07
CA ARG A 878 6.97 -9.70 9.49
C ARG A 878 7.86 -8.77 10.30
N PHE A 879 7.29 -8.10 11.29
CA PHE A 879 8.09 -7.54 12.38
C PHE A 879 8.22 -8.64 13.45
N THR A 880 9.37 -9.29 13.52
CA THR A 880 9.58 -10.52 14.29
C THR A 880 10.60 -10.33 15.41
N SER A 881 10.52 -11.17 16.44
CA SER A 881 11.41 -11.17 17.60
C SER A 881 12.71 -11.89 17.30
N VAL A 882 13.84 -11.26 17.61
CA VAL A 882 15.16 -11.90 17.57
C VAL A 882 15.90 -11.72 18.89
N THR A 883 16.71 -12.70 19.25
CA THR A 883 17.71 -12.59 20.33
C THR A 883 19.11 -12.47 19.73
N ILE A 884 19.95 -11.65 20.36
CA ILE A 884 21.34 -11.44 19.98
C ILE A 884 22.25 -12.16 20.99
N GLY A 885 23.01 -13.14 20.52
CA GLY A 885 23.97 -13.90 21.30
C GLY A 885 25.39 -13.35 21.19
N ASP A 886 26.27 -13.85 22.08
CA ASP A 886 27.71 -13.60 21.99
C ASP A 886 28.30 -14.17 20.70
N SER A 887 29.18 -13.40 20.05
CA SER A 887 29.78 -13.79 18.77
C SER A 887 31.03 -12.97 18.44
N PRO A 888 31.84 -13.40 17.46
CA PRO A 888 32.90 -12.56 16.91
C PRO A 888 32.40 -11.31 16.17
N ALA A 889 31.13 -11.23 15.77
CA ALA A 889 30.61 -10.19 14.89
C ALA A 889 30.77 -8.79 15.48
N ILE A 890 31.66 -7.99 14.88
CA ILE A 890 32.00 -6.65 15.37
C ILE A 890 30.76 -5.76 15.47
N MET A 891 29.83 -5.90 14.53
CA MET A 891 28.61 -5.10 14.46
C MET A 891 27.64 -5.34 15.62
N PHE A 892 27.73 -6.47 16.33
CA PHE A 892 26.84 -6.77 17.47
C PHE A 892 27.47 -6.55 18.85
N LYS A 893 28.69 -6.03 18.89
CA LYS A 893 29.41 -5.78 20.15
C LYS A 893 28.58 -4.93 21.13
N GLY A 894 28.37 -5.46 22.34
CA GLY A 894 27.60 -4.80 23.39
C GLY A 894 26.08 -4.88 23.21
N MET A 895 25.60 -5.65 22.23
CA MET A 895 24.16 -5.94 22.03
C MET A 895 23.80 -7.35 22.52
N GLU A 896 24.79 -8.16 22.90
CA GLU A 896 24.61 -9.53 23.38
C GLU A 896 23.63 -9.56 24.58
N GLY A 897 22.74 -10.55 24.59
CA GLY A 897 21.69 -10.70 25.60
C GLY A 897 20.44 -9.86 25.35
N SER A 898 20.37 -9.07 24.28
CA SER A 898 19.15 -8.35 23.92
C SER A 898 18.16 -9.23 23.16
N THR A 899 16.87 -9.06 23.44
CA THR A 899 15.75 -9.54 22.62
C THR A 899 14.94 -8.33 22.13
N LEU A 900 14.73 -8.22 20.82
CA LEU A 900 14.11 -7.05 20.20
C LEU A 900 13.44 -7.40 18.85
N GLY A 901 12.52 -6.55 18.42
CA GLY A 901 11.87 -6.66 17.12
C GLY A 901 12.74 -6.19 15.95
N VAL A 902 12.62 -6.84 14.79
CA VAL A 902 13.25 -6.47 13.52
C VAL A 902 12.35 -6.83 12.35
N TRP A 903 12.45 -6.07 11.25
CA TRP A 903 11.77 -6.40 10.00
C TRP A 903 12.43 -7.61 9.32
N ALA A 904 11.65 -8.60 8.93
CA ALA A 904 12.04 -9.66 8.01
C ALA A 904 11.11 -9.57 6.78
N ALA A 905 11.67 -9.43 5.58
CA ALA A 905 10.92 -9.22 4.34
C ALA A 905 11.59 -10.01 3.20
N HIS A 906 11.23 -11.28 3.03
CA HIS A 906 11.88 -12.16 2.04
C HIS A 906 11.00 -13.36 1.66
N GLY A 907 11.17 -13.87 0.43
CA GLY A 907 10.64 -15.18 -0.01
C GLY A 907 11.67 -16.31 0.06
N GLU A 908 12.96 -15.96 0.17
CA GLU A 908 14.10 -16.88 0.15
C GLU A 908 15.07 -16.59 1.30
N GLY A 909 14.58 -16.64 2.54
CA GLY A 909 15.39 -16.36 3.73
C GLY A 909 15.77 -17.56 4.56
N ARG A 910 15.41 -18.78 4.14
CA ARG A 910 15.65 -19.98 4.94
C ARG A 910 17.11 -20.39 4.89
N ALA A 911 17.80 -20.37 6.03
CA ALA A 911 19.15 -20.89 6.14
C ALA A 911 19.16 -22.42 5.92
N TYR A 912 19.94 -22.87 4.94
CA TYR A 912 20.11 -24.27 4.61
C TYR A 912 21.58 -24.67 4.79
N PHE A 913 21.80 -25.71 5.60
CA PHE A 913 23.10 -26.31 5.87
C PHE A 913 23.14 -27.68 5.19
N PRO A 914 23.95 -27.86 4.13
CA PRO A 914 24.04 -29.12 3.39
C PRO A 914 24.62 -30.27 4.23
N ASP A 915 25.45 -29.94 5.22
CA ASP A 915 26.15 -30.87 6.10
C ASP A 915 25.95 -30.44 7.57
N ASN A 916 25.63 -31.40 8.43
CA ASN A 916 25.49 -31.18 9.87
C ASN A 916 26.81 -30.78 10.52
N ASP A 917 27.96 -31.24 10.01
CA ASP A 917 29.27 -30.86 10.56
C ASP A 917 29.54 -29.36 10.40
N ILE A 918 28.99 -28.74 9.34
CA ILE A 918 29.09 -27.30 9.10
C ILE A 918 28.21 -26.52 10.07
N LEU A 919 26.97 -26.98 10.28
CA LEU A 919 26.08 -26.40 11.29
C LEU A 919 26.71 -26.50 12.68
N ASP A 920 27.26 -27.66 13.04
CA ASP A 920 27.98 -27.88 14.30
C ASP A 920 29.18 -26.93 14.45
N SER A 921 29.94 -26.70 13.39
CA SER A 921 31.07 -25.76 13.39
C SER A 921 30.63 -24.32 13.62
N VAL A 922 29.55 -23.91 12.96
CA VAL A 922 28.91 -22.59 13.13
C VAL A 922 28.46 -22.39 14.57
N LEU A 923 27.85 -23.40 15.18
CA LEU A 923 27.39 -23.35 16.57
C LEU A 923 28.55 -23.34 17.57
N LYS A 924 29.52 -24.26 17.43
CA LYS A 924 30.70 -24.34 18.32
C LYS A 924 31.53 -23.06 18.32
N SER A 925 31.55 -22.36 17.19
CA SER A 925 32.32 -21.13 17.01
C SER A 925 31.49 -19.85 17.19
N ASN A 926 30.23 -19.96 17.64
CA ASN A 926 29.30 -18.84 17.84
C ASN A 926 29.16 -17.92 16.61
N LEU A 927 29.11 -18.49 15.41
CA LEU A 927 29.09 -17.74 14.15
C LEU A 927 27.69 -17.33 13.71
N ALA A 928 26.70 -17.43 14.59
CA ALA A 928 25.31 -17.18 14.25
C ALA A 928 24.63 -16.33 15.33
N PRO A 929 25.00 -15.03 15.39
CA PRO A 929 24.67 -14.15 16.50
C PRO A 929 23.18 -13.84 16.65
N VAL A 930 22.42 -13.85 15.55
CA VAL A 930 21.00 -13.48 15.57
C VAL A 930 20.15 -14.70 15.36
N ARG A 931 19.18 -14.88 16.27
CA ARG A 931 18.28 -16.03 16.32
C ARG A 931 16.83 -15.57 16.45
N TYR A 932 15.92 -16.09 15.62
CA TYR A 932 14.49 -15.93 15.80
C TYR A 932 14.04 -16.55 17.12
N CYS A 933 13.14 -15.88 17.82
CA CYS A 933 12.62 -16.32 19.11
C CYS A 933 11.11 -16.10 19.23
N ASP A 934 10.49 -16.83 20.15
CA ASP A 934 9.07 -16.72 20.47
C ASP A 934 8.76 -15.54 21.43
N ASP A 935 7.50 -15.40 21.85
CA ASP A 935 7.07 -14.34 22.77
C ASP A 935 7.77 -14.43 24.15
N GLU A 936 8.30 -15.60 24.54
CA GLU A 936 9.05 -15.81 25.79
C GLU A 936 10.57 -15.58 25.62
N SER A 937 11.00 -15.04 24.47
CA SER A 937 12.42 -14.89 24.09
C SER A 937 13.18 -16.20 23.93
N LYS A 938 12.49 -17.34 23.77
CA LYS A 938 13.17 -18.63 23.52
C LYS A 938 13.38 -18.82 22.03
N ILE A 939 14.58 -19.26 21.66
CA ILE A 939 14.92 -19.58 20.28
C ILE A 939 13.90 -20.59 19.72
N THR A 940 13.40 -20.34 18.52
CA THR A 940 12.31 -21.14 17.96
C THR A 940 12.46 -21.41 16.46
N GLU A 941 11.96 -22.56 16.05
CA GLU A 941 11.76 -22.94 14.64
C GLU A 941 10.29 -22.85 14.23
N VAL A 942 9.41 -22.48 15.17
CA VAL A 942 7.96 -22.47 14.95
C VAL A 942 7.57 -21.24 14.12
N TYR A 943 6.88 -21.49 13.01
CA TYR A 943 6.24 -20.46 12.21
C TYR A 943 5.03 -19.83 12.97
N PRO A 944 4.81 -18.50 12.92
CA PRO A 944 5.53 -17.50 12.14
C PRO A 944 6.64 -16.75 12.91
N PHE A 945 6.96 -17.13 14.15
CA PHE A 945 8.06 -16.51 14.91
C PHE A 945 9.39 -16.62 14.15
N ASN A 946 9.64 -17.81 13.64
CA ASN A 946 10.60 -18.05 12.58
C ASN A 946 9.86 -18.00 11.23
N PRO A 947 9.95 -16.90 10.47
CA PRO A 947 9.14 -16.72 9.26
C PRO A 947 9.56 -17.62 8.10
N ASN A 948 10.78 -18.16 8.12
CA ASN A 948 11.36 -18.85 6.96
C ASN A 948 11.67 -20.33 7.21
N GLY A 949 11.60 -20.82 8.44
CA GLY A 949 11.90 -22.22 8.78
C GLY A 949 13.39 -22.53 8.87
N SER A 950 14.23 -21.52 9.20
CA SER A 950 15.66 -21.73 9.42
C SER A 950 15.90 -22.60 10.66
N PRO A 951 16.80 -23.60 10.61
CA PRO A 951 17.08 -24.48 11.74
C PRO A 951 17.61 -23.65 12.92
N LEU A 952 17.28 -24.05 14.15
CA LEU A 952 17.67 -23.37 15.38
C LEU A 952 17.39 -21.86 15.38
N GLY A 953 16.41 -21.40 14.58
CA GLY A 953 16.10 -19.98 14.44
C GLY A 953 17.20 -19.14 13.79
N ILE A 954 18.16 -19.70 13.03
CA ILE A 954 19.26 -18.90 12.44
C ILE A 954 18.73 -17.76 11.57
N ALA A 955 19.04 -16.50 11.94
CA ALA A 955 18.66 -15.32 11.17
C ALA A 955 19.87 -14.54 10.61
N ALA A 956 21.08 -14.79 11.14
CA ALA A 956 22.33 -14.19 10.68
C ALA A 956 23.51 -15.14 10.85
N LEU A 957 24.54 -14.95 10.02
CA LEU A 957 25.84 -15.62 10.08
C LEU A 957 26.97 -14.60 10.01
N CYS A 958 28.07 -14.84 10.73
CA CYS A 958 29.28 -14.01 10.66
C CYS A 958 30.54 -14.84 10.37
N SER A 959 31.58 -14.17 9.85
CA SER A 959 32.88 -14.80 9.64
C SER A 959 33.57 -15.10 11.00
N PRO A 960 34.50 -16.08 11.06
CA PRO A 960 35.27 -16.38 12.27
C PRO A 960 36.08 -15.21 12.84
N ASP A 961 36.49 -14.28 11.98
CA ASP A 961 37.19 -13.06 12.38
C ASP A 961 36.24 -11.89 12.70
N GLY A 962 34.93 -12.09 12.59
CA GLY A 962 33.90 -11.12 12.96
C GLY A 962 33.68 -9.95 12.00
N ARG A 963 34.43 -9.90 10.89
CA ARG A 963 34.43 -8.74 9.96
C ARG A 963 33.32 -8.79 8.93
N HIS A 964 32.84 -9.98 8.57
CA HIS A 964 31.75 -10.15 7.62
C HIS A 964 30.49 -10.62 8.35
N LEU A 965 29.36 -10.01 8.01
CA LEU A 965 28.05 -10.35 8.56
C LEU A 965 27.07 -10.45 7.39
N ALA A 966 26.31 -11.54 7.35
CA ALA A 966 25.17 -11.72 6.47
C ALA A 966 23.94 -11.97 7.33
N MET A 967 22.85 -11.25 7.08
CA MET A 967 21.60 -11.42 7.81
C MET A 967 20.40 -11.20 6.88
N MET A 968 19.33 -11.93 7.14
CA MET A 968 18.08 -11.81 6.39
C MET A 968 17.11 -10.73 6.90
N PRO A 969 17.09 -10.39 8.21
CA PRO A 969 16.34 -9.23 8.69
C PRO A 969 16.97 -7.89 8.29
N HIS A 970 16.16 -6.83 8.28
CA HIS A 970 16.50 -5.48 7.82
C HIS A 970 16.60 -4.46 8.97
N PRO A 971 17.72 -4.40 9.71
CA PRO A 971 17.93 -3.39 10.76
C PRO A 971 17.97 -1.94 10.22
N GLU A 972 18.32 -1.76 8.95
CA GLU A 972 18.32 -0.46 8.25
C GLU A 972 16.90 0.08 7.97
N ARG A 973 15.88 -0.78 8.01
CA ARG A 973 14.47 -0.36 7.90
C ARG A 973 13.84 -0.03 9.25
N CYS A 974 14.60 -0.16 10.35
CA CYS A 974 14.15 0.17 11.69
C CYS A 974 15.29 0.67 12.60
N PHE A 975 16.16 1.57 12.12
CA PHE A 975 17.21 2.20 12.96
C PHE A 975 16.70 3.39 13.80
N MET A 976 15.46 3.84 13.58
CA MET A 976 14.77 4.88 14.35
C MET A 976 13.51 4.32 15.03
N MET A 977 13.15 4.83 16.22
CA MET A 977 12.00 4.30 16.97
C MET A 977 10.64 4.56 16.29
N TRP A 978 10.51 5.58 15.45
CA TRP A 978 9.28 5.82 14.70
C TRP A 978 9.04 4.80 13.58
N GLN A 979 10.07 4.03 13.18
CA GLN A 979 9.97 2.94 12.21
C GLN A 979 9.53 1.61 12.87
N TYR A 980 9.46 1.55 14.21
CA TYR A 980 8.98 0.37 14.93
C TYR A 980 7.45 0.35 14.93
N PRO A 981 6.80 -0.72 14.45
CA PRO A 981 5.35 -0.89 14.58
C PRO A 981 4.90 -1.00 16.04
N TRP A 982 5.74 -1.59 16.90
CA TRP A 982 5.46 -1.80 18.31
C TRP A 982 6.76 -1.97 19.11
N TYR A 983 6.73 -1.57 20.37
CA TYR A 983 7.78 -1.83 21.36
C TYR A 983 7.20 -1.73 22.79
N PRO A 984 7.81 -2.42 23.78
CA PRO A 984 7.37 -2.37 25.16
C PRO A 984 7.56 -0.97 25.77
N LYS A 985 6.58 -0.52 26.56
CA LYS A 985 6.60 0.80 27.20
C LYS A 985 7.72 0.93 28.24
N GLU A 986 8.11 -0.19 28.84
CA GLU A 986 9.11 -0.30 29.90
C GLU A 986 10.50 0.12 29.44
N TRP A 987 10.77 0.08 28.13
CA TRP A 987 12.02 0.59 27.56
C TRP A 987 12.19 2.10 27.78
N ASN A 988 11.11 2.85 28.04
CA ASN A 988 11.13 4.30 28.26
C ASN A 988 11.93 5.07 27.18
N VAL A 989 11.84 4.61 25.93
CA VAL A 989 12.47 5.24 24.76
C VAL A 989 11.52 6.25 24.13
N ASP A 990 12.08 7.35 23.63
CA ASP A 990 11.32 8.34 22.86
C ASP A 990 11.09 7.82 21.43
N LYS A 991 9.86 7.92 20.90
CA LYS A 991 9.54 7.57 19.50
C LYS A 991 10.33 8.42 18.50
N LYS A 992 10.81 9.61 18.90
CA LYS A 992 11.71 10.48 18.12
C LYS A 992 13.17 10.03 18.17
N GLY A 993 13.52 9.12 19.08
CA GLY A 993 14.87 8.66 19.34
C GLY A 993 15.36 7.57 18.38
N PRO A 994 16.63 7.16 18.53
CA PRO A 994 17.20 6.06 17.77
C PRO A 994 16.67 4.74 18.30
N SER A 995 16.53 3.76 17.41
CA SER A 995 16.23 2.40 17.83
C SER A 995 17.50 1.68 18.33
N PRO A 996 17.35 0.52 18.98
CA PRO A 996 18.49 -0.35 19.28
C PRO A 996 19.31 -0.75 18.06
N TRP A 997 18.70 -0.86 16.86
CA TRP A 997 19.42 -1.27 15.65
C TRP A 997 20.41 -0.23 15.13
N LEU A 998 20.28 1.05 15.50
CA LEU A 998 21.32 2.04 15.18
C LEU A 998 22.68 1.64 15.78
N ARG A 999 22.69 0.94 16.93
CA ARG A 999 23.93 0.47 17.57
C ARG A 999 24.75 -0.44 16.66
N MET A 1000 24.11 -1.22 15.80
CA MET A 1000 24.80 -2.10 14.87
C MET A 1000 25.73 -1.33 13.91
N PHE A 1001 25.21 -0.25 13.34
CA PHE A 1001 25.96 0.62 12.43
C PHE A 1001 27.00 1.47 13.20
N GLN A 1002 26.69 1.89 14.42
CA GLN A 1002 27.64 2.59 15.30
C GLN A 1002 28.83 1.70 15.67
N ASN A 1003 28.61 0.42 15.95
CA ASN A 1003 29.67 -0.54 16.22
C ASN A 1003 30.63 -0.68 15.02
N ALA A 1004 30.08 -0.74 13.79
CA ALA A 1004 30.91 -0.70 12.58
C ALA A 1004 31.72 0.61 12.49
N ARG A 1005 31.10 1.76 12.82
CA ARG A 1005 31.78 3.07 12.82
C ARG A 1005 32.92 3.14 13.83
N GLU A 1006 32.68 2.62 15.03
CA GLU A 1006 33.64 2.58 16.13
C GLU A 1006 34.86 1.72 15.75
N TRP A 1007 34.65 0.59 15.08
CA TRP A 1007 35.74 -0.27 14.62
C TRP A 1007 36.58 0.34 13.48
N CYS A 1008 35.96 1.11 12.60
CA CYS A 1008 36.66 1.82 11.53
C CYS A 1008 37.41 3.09 11.98
N SER A 1009 37.26 3.51 13.25
CA SER A 1009 37.96 4.67 13.84
C SER A 1009 39.34 4.29 14.32
#